data_AF-A0A9E1US84-F1
#
_entry.id   AF-A0A9E1US84-F1
#
_cell.length_a   1.000
_cell.length_b   1.000
_cell.length_c   1.000
_cell.angle_alpha   90.00
_cell.angle_beta   90.00
_cell.angle_gamma   90.00
#
_symmetry.space_group_name_H-M   'P 1'
#
loop_
_entity.id
_entity.type
_entity.pdbx_description
1 polymer ?
#
loop_
_entity_poly.entity_id
_entity_poly.type
_entity_poly.pdbx_seq_one_letter_code
_entity_poly.pdbx_strand_id
1 'polypeptide(L)'
;HVGIGITDTDKRSLPMQAFIGGQMHSKLWPKGGAAEAVLDEFRISDLVRYAVPFSPPREEFVSDDNTRALWHFDHERHGIHGNDDGFVRSYLGCELQPQSDTAVLEILAGTAVERREVVLRPYAPDTLFETNRGEKRLHESNPFRAMPDPRFVAYRRRTVERTLTGEDDDFSLEVGGDLEPLMCGVSFARASGSAKTTLLPRWRANNNVVPFSFDTIGQTLATTATSDAQKAIEVMRYVNSSTSYYDAHYCETMPGGKHRPRISYTMLKHLNIYPYDQCGPLNYTLRKIYLAAGISSNNASGTHHQFQQAYFNGSLRLFDLSSRMYWLDRDNVTVLSLRGVGEDPQCKLRQPGNLNSFYPGRPSQATFGRAERPHNMDFPLRPGERASVGWVNEGGWFEKTGQREPIPIARIPPFYGNGAIVYQPVPEGDAAVLENAVIAGPTVRADDSSKPARLTYRASCPYILTGARVTGAYSAKRAGAITVSVSSDQGKRWTELWRSPAASGGLDLDLRDQVSAYYAYWLKVELSPGVEARLSDLTVRTVFLNSALSLPGKLRWGTNRIRFVAAKPSVPIRTTCSWIERQTTDLGISLNTVSYYNLDYARHRNLLVMAPGSEERLTVSLMGRKMTGRVALEVPANGLAVSPAERKIAVNGTAERANGEFRLALPGTPEGTILALDVVVREGEEERRVPVELLAVRAALVREAEQADEISGDASIVGIPDVSGGKAVSFGGTGDLAFDLTVPAAGPHALWVRARWELGSRSVLRFRLDDGKVREVKTHRMIGFRDWTGHRRAFTKGYVHYPEKAEHWAWYRIPDIELAAGKHRLLLTAGAGAHVDALLLLPQTPAVDRAAMNLFHNWNYAPQQSPL
;
A
#
# COMPACT_ATOMS: atom_id res chain seq x y z
N HIS A 1 1.60 -15.23 -20.55
CA HIS A 1 0.24 -14.86 -20.12
C HIS A 1 0.12 -13.34 -20.14
N VAL A 2 -0.21 -12.78 -21.30
CA VAL A 2 -0.53 -11.37 -21.45
C VAL A 2 -2.00 -11.22 -21.04
N GLY A 3 -2.32 -10.27 -20.16
CA GLY A 3 -3.70 -10.00 -19.78
C GLY A 3 -4.56 -9.81 -21.03
N ILE A 4 -5.71 -10.46 -21.07
CA ILE A 4 -6.64 -10.35 -22.19
C ILE A 4 -7.36 -9.01 -22.04
N GLY A 5 -7.12 -8.06 -22.95
CA GLY A 5 -7.91 -6.83 -23.09
C GLY A 5 -7.59 -5.68 -22.14
N ILE A 6 -6.38 -5.11 -22.14
CA ILE A 6 -6.11 -3.91 -21.32
C ILE A 6 -5.27 -2.83 -22.01
N THR A 7 -4.94 -2.99 -23.30
CA THR A 7 -4.17 -2.00 -24.06
C THR A 7 -5.03 -1.39 -25.14
N ASP A 8 -4.89 -0.08 -25.35
CA ASP A 8 -5.60 0.71 -26.38
C ASP A 8 -5.40 0.18 -27.82
N THR A 9 -4.45 -0.75 -28.01
CA THR A 9 -4.10 -1.39 -29.28
C THR A 9 -4.72 -2.78 -29.49
N ASP A 10 -5.50 -3.30 -28.53
CA ASP A 10 -6.09 -4.65 -28.60
C ASP A 10 -7.31 -4.68 -29.54
N LYS A 11 -7.11 -5.19 -30.76
CA LYS A 11 -8.14 -5.27 -31.83
C LYS A 11 -8.97 -6.56 -31.84
N ARG A 12 -8.96 -7.35 -30.77
CA ARG A 12 -9.69 -8.64 -30.72
C ARG A 12 -11.20 -8.43 -30.55
N SER A 13 -12.00 -9.10 -31.38
CA SER A 13 -13.48 -9.05 -31.37
C SER A 13 -14.06 -9.70 -30.11
N LEU A 14 -14.53 -8.87 -29.18
CA LEU A 14 -15.38 -9.26 -28.05
C LEU A 14 -16.84 -9.06 -28.44
N PRO A 15 -17.78 -9.90 -27.95
CA PRO A 15 -19.21 -9.66 -28.15
C PRO A 15 -19.56 -8.25 -27.66
N MET A 16 -20.27 -7.50 -28.49
CA MET A 16 -20.75 -6.17 -28.10
C MET A 16 -21.71 -6.32 -26.92
N GLN A 17 -21.52 -5.51 -25.89
CA GLN A 17 -22.38 -5.52 -24.70
C GLN A 17 -23.27 -4.29 -24.71
N ALA A 18 -24.57 -4.52 -24.64
CA ALA A 18 -25.55 -3.46 -24.44
C ALA A 18 -26.05 -3.49 -22.99
N PHE A 19 -26.13 -2.32 -22.37
CA PHE A 19 -26.81 -2.17 -21.09
C PHE A 19 -28.08 -1.36 -21.36
N ILE A 20 -29.26 -1.96 -21.13
CA ILE A 20 -30.55 -1.43 -21.55
C ILE A 20 -31.41 -1.14 -20.31
N GLY A 21 -32.04 0.03 -20.26
CA GLY A 21 -32.98 0.39 -19.20
C GLY A 21 -32.40 1.15 -17.99
N GLY A 22 -31.14 1.62 -18.02
CA GLY A 22 -30.68 2.63 -17.05
C GLY A 22 -29.17 2.91 -17.01
N GLN A 23 -28.62 3.27 -15.85
CA GLN A 23 -27.30 3.93 -15.74
C GLN A 23 -26.10 2.99 -15.49
N MET A 24 -25.24 2.88 -16.51
CA MET A 24 -24.06 2.00 -16.56
C MET A 24 -22.95 2.31 -15.53
N HIS A 25 -22.79 3.57 -15.09
CA HIS A 25 -21.62 4.01 -14.31
C HIS A 25 -21.85 4.06 -12.79
N SER A 26 -23.03 3.68 -12.33
CA SER A 26 -23.34 3.71 -10.91
C SER A 26 -22.73 2.49 -10.21
N LYS A 27 -21.96 2.71 -9.12
CA LYS A 27 -21.47 1.61 -8.27
C LYS A 27 -22.62 0.93 -7.52
N LEU A 28 -23.71 1.65 -7.31
CA LEU A 28 -24.99 1.22 -6.77
C LEU A 28 -26.05 1.90 -7.64
N TRP A 29 -26.98 1.12 -8.17
CA TRP A 29 -28.08 1.68 -8.96
C TRP A 29 -28.94 2.59 -8.08
N PRO A 30 -29.03 3.91 -8.35
CA PRO A 30 -29.88 4.79 -7.57
C PRO A 30 -31.34 4.41 -7.81
N LYS A 31 -32.12 4.33 -6.73
CA LYS A 31 -33.57 4.06 -6.80
C LYS A 31 -34.25 5.11 -7.70
N GLY A 32 -35.07 4.68 -8.65
CA GLY A 32 -35.67 5.55 -9.66
C GLY A 32 -34.72 5.96 -10.80
N GLY A 33 -33.58 5.29 -10.93
CA GLY A 33 -32.58 5.51 -11.99
C GLY A 33 -32.79 4.65 -13.24
N ALA A 34 -33.69 3.68 -13.17
CA ALA A 34 -34.15 2.90 -14.31
C ALA A 34 -35.15 3.67 -15.16
N ALA A 35 -35.20 3.33 -16.44
CA ALA A 35 -36.28 3.77 -17.29
C ALA A 35 -37.59 3.11 -16.83
N GLU A 36 -38.59 3.91 -16.47
CA GLU A 36 -39.98 3.44 -16.34
C GLU A 36 -40.57 3.25 -17.74
N ALA A 37 -40.22 2.13 -18.39
CA ALA A 37 -40.67 1.82 -19.74
C ALA A 37 -40.95 0.34 -19.92
N VAL A 38 -41.99 0.02 -20.70
CA VAL A 38 -42.17 -1.31 -21.29
C VAL A 38 -41.41 -1.30 -22.61
N LEU A 39 -40.40 -2.16 -22.74
CA LEU A 39 -39.60 -2.33 -23.95
C LEU A 39 -39.96 -3.66 -24.57
N ASP A 40 -40.56 -3.62 -25.75
CA ASP A 40 -40.85 -4.82 -26.55
C ASP A 40 -39.64 -5.19 -27.41
N GLU A 41 -39.09 -4.20 -28.11
CA GLU A 41 -37.95 -4.38 -29.01
C GLU A 41 -36.94 -3.24 -28.88
N PHE A 42 -35.66 -3.53 -29.11
CA PHE A 42 -34.59 -2.53 -29.16
C PHE A 42 -33.69 -2.78 -30.36
N ARG A 43 -33.31 -1.73 -31.10
CA ARG A 43 -32.48 -1.85 -32.30
C ARG A 43 -31.36 -0.81 -32.33
N ILE A 44 -30.15 -1.25 -32.65
CA ILE A 44 -28.99 -0.41 -33.00
C ILE A 44 -28.73 -0.54 -34.50
N SER A 45 -28.63 0.59 -35.20
CA SER A 45 -28.55 0.66 -36.66
C SER A 45 -27.46 1.65 -37.09
N ASP A 46 -26.79 1.37 -38.22
CA ASP A 46 -25.78 2.28 -38.80
C ASP A 46 -26.39 3.55 -39.42
N LEU A 47 -27.68 3.48 -39.76
CA LEU A 47 -28.44 4.59 -40.31
C LEU A 47 -29.52 5.08 -39.35
N VAL A 48 -29.89 6.35 -39.52
CA VAL A 48 -31.02 6.98 -38.84
C VAL A 48 -32.32 6.43 -39.44
N ARG A 49 -33.01 5.57 -38.68
CA ARG A 49 -34.27 4.92 -39.10
C ARG A 49 -35.47 5.88 -39.09
N TYR A 50 -35.43 6.86 -38.20
CA TYR A 50 -36.52 7.80 -37.96
C TYR A 50 -35.97 9.23 -37.98
N ALA A 51 -35.82 9.80 -39.18
CA ALA A 51 -35.31 11.17 -39.37
C ALA A 51 -36.42 12.24 -39.34
N VAL A 52 -37.69 11.81 -39.27
CA VAL A 52 -38.90 12.64 -39.24
C VAL A 52 -39.90 12.04 -38.25
N PRO A 53 -40.95 12.76 -37.82
CA PRO A 53 -42.02 12.18 -37.01
C PRO A 53 -42.55 10.88 -37.62
N PHE A 54 -42.70 9.85 -36.80
CA PHE A 54 -43.12 8.51 -37.24
C PHE A 54 -44.15 7.92 -36.27
N SER A 55 -44.89 6.91 -36.74
CA SER A 55 -45.70 6.03 -35.90
C SER A 55 -44.98 4.69 -35.76
N PRO A 56 -44.76 4.17 -34.54
CA PRO A 56 -44.12 2.87 -34.36
C PRO A 56 -44.93 1.77 -35.07
N PRO A 57 -44.29 0.85 -35.81
CA PRO A 57 -44.98 -0.31 -36.36
C PRO A 57 -45.51 -1.19 -35.22
N ARG A 58 -46.60 -1.91 -35.47
CA ARG A 58 -47.14 -2.94 -34.57
C ARG A 58 -46.63 -4.35 -34.90
N GLU A 59 -45.74 -4.43 -35.88
CA GLU A 59 -45.12 -5.66 -36.35
C GLU A 59 -43.70 -5.74 -35.81
N GLU A 60 -43.24 -6.97 -35.59
CA GLU A 60 -41.90 -7.28 -35.10
C GLU A 60 -40.82 -6.73 -36.06
N PHE A 61 -39.77 -6.18 -35.48
CA PHE A 61 -38.61 -5.66 -36.17
C PHE A 61 -37.88 -6.76 -36.96
N VAL A 62 -37.63 -6.53 -38.25
CA VAL A 62 -36.80 -7.45 -39.04
C VAL A 62 -35.34 -6.99 -39.07
N SER A 63 -34.40 -7.91 -38.87
CA SER A 63 -32.96 -7.65 -39.06
C SER A 63 -32.61 -7.48 -40.54
N ASP A 64 -31.73 -6.53 -40.85
CA ASP A 64 -31.24 -6.24 -42.20
C ASP A 64 -29.74 -5.86 -42.19
N ASP A 65 -29.18 -5.54 -43.36
CA ASP A 65 -27.75 -5.19 -43.53
C ASP A 65 -27.27 -4.01 -42.70
N ASN A 66 -28.19 -3.14 -42.26
CA ASN A 66 -27.87 -1.97 -41.44
C ASN A 66 -28.13 -2.21 -39.95
N THR A 67 -28.66 -3.38 -39.59
CA THR A 67 -28.95 -3.78 -38.21
C THR A 67 -27.68 -4.29 -37.55
N ARG A 68 -27.17 -3.52 -36.58
CA ARG A 68 -25.99 -3.88 -35.78
C ARG A 68 -26.34 -4.70 -34.56
N ALA A 69 -27.54 -4.51 -34.02
CA ALA A 69 -28.11 -5.35 -32.98
C ALA A 69 -29.62 -5.16 -32.93
N LEU A 70 -30.35 -6.23 -32.71
CA LEU A 70 -31.80 -6.21 -32.53
C LEU A 70 -32.19 -7.18 -31.42
N TRP A 71 -33.08 -6.78 -30.52
CA TRP A 71 -33.61 -7.60 -29.44
C TRP A 71 -35.13 -7.62 -29.51
N HIS A 72 -35.69 -8.82 -29.33
CA HIS A 72 -37.10 -9.08 -29.08
C HIS A 72 -37.19 -9.54 -27.62
N PHE A 73 -37.78 -8.74 -26.73
CA PHE A 73 -37.71 -8.99 -25.29
C PHE A 73 -38.68 -10.07 -24.76
N ASP A 74 -39.27 -10.86 -25.67
CA ASP A 74 -40.03 -12.08 -25.42
C ASP A 74 -39.13 -13.25 -24.98
N HIS A 75 -38.59 -13.13 -23.77
CA HIS A 75 -37.69 -14.10 -23.12
C HIS A 75 -36.26 -14.16 -23.65
N GLU A 76 -35.89 -13.35 -24.64
CA GLU A 76 -34.52 -13.32 -25.18
C GLU A 76 -33.63 -12.22 -24.57
N ARG A 77 -32.35 -12.56 -24.36
CA ARG A 77 -31.31 -11.65 -23.80
C ARG A 77 -30.13 -11.46 -24.75
N HIS A 78 -30.16 -12.15 -25.87
CA HIS A 78 -29.16 -12.04 -26.92
C HIS A 78 -29.74 -11.14 -28.01
N GLY A 79 -28.90 -10.27 -28.55
CA GLY A 79 -29.26 -9.44 -29.69
C GLY A 79 -28.81 -10.14 -30.96
N ILE A 80 -29.67 -10.16 -31.96
CA ILE A 80 -29.38 -10.69 -33.29
C ILE A 80 -28.66 -9.60 -34.11
N HIS A 81 -27.59 -10.00 -34.81
CA HIS A 81 -26.78 -9.14 -35.68
C HIS A 81 -26.77 -9.75 -37.07
N GLY A 82 -27.06 -8.96 -38.13
CA GLY A 82 -26.89 -9.20 -39.58
C GLY A 82 -27.12 -10.61 -40.14
N ASN A 83 -26.40 -11.61 -39.62
CA ASN A 83 -26.45 -13.04 -39.92
C ASN A 83 -27.13 -13.90 -38.81
N ASP A 84 -27.86 -13.29 -37.88
CA ASP A 84 -28.51 -13.98 -36.75
C ASP A 84 -27.51 -14.77 -35.86
N ASP A 85 -26.32 -14.23 -35.67
CA ASP A 85 -25.21 -14.92 -34.98
C ASP A 85 -25.24 -14.79 -33.45
N GLY A 86 -26.18 -14.03 -32.89
CA GLY A 86 -26.28 -13.76 -31.45
C GLY A 86 -25.02 -13.12 -30.84
N PHE A 87 -24.20 -12.43 -31.65
CA PHE A 87 -22.91 -11.88 -31.21
C PHE A 87 -23.05 -10.78 -30.15
N VAL A 88 -24.22 -10.13 -30.07
CA VAL A 88 -24.47 -9.03 -29.14
C VAL A 88 -25.20 -9.55 -27.91
N ARG A 89 -24.76 -9.17 -26.70
CA ARG A 89 -25.42 -9.58 -25.45
C ARG A 89 -25.92 -8.37 -24.69
N SER A 90 -27.10 -8.45 -24.09
CA SER A 90 -27.66 -7.35 -23.29
C SER A 90 -27.79 -7.67 -21.80
N TYR A 91 -27.68 -6.64 -20.98
CA TYR A 91 -28.18 -6.67 -19.61
C TYR A 91 -29.45 -5.85 -19.56
N LEU A 92 -30.55 -6.48 -19.17
CA LEU A 92 -31.80 -5.81 -18.88
C LEU A 92 -31.75 -5.29 -17.44
N GLY A 93 -31.70 -3.96 -17.30
CA GLY A 93 -31.85 -3.28 -16.03
C GLY A 93 -33.32 -3.21 -15.63
N CYS A 94 -33.71 -3.88 -14.55
CA CYS A 94 -35.04 -3.73 -13.95
C CYS A 94 -34.90 -3.53 -12.44
N GLU A 95 -35.54 -2.49 -11.90
CA GLU A 95 -35.59 -2.23 -10.45
C GLU A 95 -36.68 -3.06 -9.74
N LEU A 96 -37.62 -3.65 -10.49
CA LEU A 96 -38.68 -4.46 -9.89
C LEU A 96 -38.09 -5.74 -9.30
N GLN A 97 -38.46 -6.00 -8.04
CA GLN A 97 -38.12 -7.26 -7.40
C GLN A 97 -38.82 -8.41 -8.13
N PRO A 98 -38.14 -9.54 -8.37
CA PRO A 98 -38.79 -10.72 -8.89
C PRO A 98 -39.92 -11.15 -7.96
N GLN A 99 -41.09 -11.46 -8.53
CA GLN A 99 -42.20 -12.02 -7.77
C GLN A 99 -41.89 -13.45 -7.33
N SER A 100 -42.57 -13.94 -6.28
CA SER A 100 -42.46 -15.36 -5.92
C SER A 100 -42.98 -16.22 -7.07
N ASP A 101 -42.32 -17.33 -7.37
CA ASP A 101 -42.85 -18.28 -8.33
C ASP A 101 -44.11 -18.91 -7.72
N THR A 102 -45.27 -18.63 -8.29
CA THR A 102 -46.54 -19.24 -7.90
C THR A 102 -46.99 -20.25 -8.95
N ALA A 103 -47.70 -21.28 -8.52
CA ALA A 103 -48.45 -22.14 -9.41
C ALA A 103 -49.88 -22.28 -8.89
N VAL A 104 -50.81 -22.43 -9.82
CA VAL A 104 -52.18 -22.77 -9.48
C VAL A 104 -52.25 -24.28 -9.31
N LEU A 105 -52.46 -24.72 -8.07
CA LEU A 105 -52.80 -26.10 -7.75
C LEU A 105 -54.30 -26.26 -7.94
N GLU A 106 -54.68 -27.09 -8.91
CA GLU A 106 -56.06 -27.51 -9.11
C GLU A 106 -56.33 -28.80 -8.34
N ILE A 107 -57.27 -28.75 -7.39
CA ILE A 107 -57.68 -29.90 -6.58
C ILE A 107 -59.12 -30.24 -6.94
N LEU A 108 -59.36 -31.46 -7.43
CA LEU A 108 -60.71 -31.94 -7.69
C LEU A 108 -61.37 -32.36 -6.37
N ALA A 109 -62.36 -31.58 -5.91
CA ALA A 109 -63.17 -31.86 -4.74
C ALA A 109 -64.61 -32.22 -5.17
N GLY A 110 -64.87 -33.53 -5.32
CA GLY A 110 -66.14 -34.00 -5.88
C GLY A 110 -66.23 -33.73 -7.38
N THR A 111 -67.23 -32.95 -7.81
CA THR A 111 -67.39 -32.50 -9.22
C THR A 111 -66.87 -31.08 -9.48
N ALA A 112 -66.29 -30.42 -8.46
CA ALA A 112 -65.79 -29.05 -8.56
C ALA A 112 -64.25 -29.03 -8.52
N VAL A 113 -63.64 -28.14 -9.31
CA VAL A 113 -62.19 -27.88 -9.27
C VAL A 113 -61.94 -26.69 -8.35
N GLU A 114 -61.29 -26.93 -7.22
CA GLU A 114 -60.74 -25.89 -6.36
C GLU A 114 -59.40 -25.43 -6.95
N ARG A 115 -59.25 -24.12 -7.15
CA ARG A 115 -57.99 -23.51 -7.60
C ARG A 115 -57.35 -22.79 -6.42
N ARG A 116 -56.14 -23.20 -6.07
CA ARG A 116 -55.34 -22.55 -5.03
C ARG A 116 -54.01 -22.11 -5.59
N GLU A 117 -53.70 -20.83 -5.45
CA GLU A 117 -52.34 -20.36 -5.71
C GLU A 117 -51.41 -20.86 -4.59
N VAL A 118 -50.34 -21.56 -4.98
CA VAL A 118 -49.31 -22.08 -4.08
C VAL A 118 -47.99 -21.46 -4.46
N VAL A 119 -47.29 -20.91 -3.48
CA VAL A 119 -45.93 -20.41 -3.64
C VAL A 119 -45.00 -21.62 -3.79
N LEU A 120 -44.42 -21.80 -4.98
CA LEU A 120 -43.46 -22.86 -5.28
C LEU A 120 -42.06 -22.50 -4.80
N ARG A 121 -41.65 -21.24 -4.97
CA ARG A 121 -40.37 -20.72 -4.49
C ARG A 121 -40.59 -19.37 -3.82
N PRO A 122 -40.64 -19.33 -2.47
CA PRO A 122 -40.79 -18.07 -1.76
C PRO A 122 -39.57 -17.20 -1.95
N TYR A 123 -39.79 -15.90 -2.08
CA TYR A 123 -38.71 -14.91 -2.03
C TYR A 123 -38.00 -14.96 -0.68
N ALA A 124 -36.68 -15.00 -0.68
CA ALA A 124 -35.91 -14.98 0.56
C ALA A 124 -35.98 -13.59 1.22
N PRO A 125 -36.21 -13.47 2.54
CA PRO A 125 -36.32 -12.18 3.21
C PRO A 125 -35.11 -11.25 2.99
N ASP A 126 -35.37 -9.94 2.91
CA ASP A 126 -34.32 -8.91 2.81
C ASP A 126 -33.34 -8.95 4.00
N THR A 127 -33.81 -9.39 5.18
CA THR A 127 -32.95 -9.57 6.36
C THR A 127 -31.86 -10.61 6.14
N LEU A 128 -32.14 -11.69 5.40
CA LEU A 128 -31.14 -12.68 5.02
C LEU A 128 -30.14 -12.08 4.03
N PHE A 129 -30.61 -11.30 3.06
CA PHE A 129 -29.74 -10.60 2.13
C PHE A 129 -28.77 -9.71 2.91
N GLU A 130 -29.29 -8.80 3.73
CA GLU A 130 -28.47 -7.86 4.50
C GLU A 130 -27.45 -8.55 5.42
N THR A 131 -27.81 -9.70 6.01
CA THR A 131 -26.91 -10.51 6.84
C THR A 131 -25.79 -11.16 6.02
N ASN A 132 -26.10 -11.60 4.79
CA ASN A 132 -25.19 -12.38 3.96
C ASN A 132 -24.42 -11.58 2.90
N ARG A 133 -24.68 -10.28 2.77
CA ARG A 133 -24.01 -9.39 1.80
C ARG A 133 -22.49 -9.56 1.85
N GLY A 134 -21.90 -9.89 0.70
CA GLY A 134 -20.49 -10.23 0.61
C GLY A 134 -19.58 -9.06 0.98
N GLU A 135 -19.95 -7.84 0.62
CA GLU A 135 -19.24 -6.63 1.01
C GLU A 135 -19.20 -6.42 2.52
N LYS A 136 -20.25 -6.83 3.27
CA LYS A 136 -20.25 -6.72 4.74
C LYS A 136 -19.50 -7.89 5.40
N ARG A 137 -19.57 -9.08 4.81
CA ARG A 137 -18.97 -10.29 5.38
C ARG A 137 -17.47 -10.42 5.10
N LEU A 138 -16.95 -9.84 4.02
CA LEU A 138 -15.57 -10.08 3.56
C LEU A 138 -14.53 -9.07 4.01
N HIS A 139 -14.93 -7.94 4.56
CA HIS A 139 -14.01 -6.99 5.17
C HIS A 139 -14.66 -6.30 6.36
N GLU A 140 -13.86 -5.98 7.36
CA GLU A 140 -14.25 -4.95 8.32
C GLU A 140 -14.32 -3.64 7.54
N SER A 141 -15.49 -3.00 7.54
CA SER A 141 -15.58 -1.63 7.07
C SER A 141 -14.58 -0.79 7.87
N ASN A 142 -13.81 0.07 7.20
CA ASN A 142 -12.98 1.07 7.88
C ASN A 142 -13.64 2.44 7.72
N PRO A 143 -14.82 2.66 8.34
CA PRO A 143 -15.52 3.93 8.23
C PRO A 143 -14.64 5.05 8.76
N PHE A 144 -14.95 6.28 8.35
CA PHE A 144 -14.37 7.43 9.01
C PHE A 144 -14.62 7.33 10.53
N ARG A 145 -13.54 7.48 11.31
CA ARG A 145 -13.59 7.47 12.77
C ARG A 145 -12.83 8.69 13.28
N ALA A 146 -13.35 9.31 14.32
CA ALA A 146 -12.61 10.34 15.04
C ALA A 146 -11.38 9.70 15.69
N MET A 147 -10.21 10.29 15.50
CA MET A 147 -8.98 9.85 16.17
C MET A 147 -8.77 10.64 17.47
N PRO A 148 -8.05 10.07 18.45
CA PRO A 148 -7.73 10.79 19.66
C PRO A 148 -6.82 11.97 19.32
N ASP A 149 -6.91 13.04 20.10
CA ASP A 149 -6.02 14.18 19.99
C ASP A 149 -4.56 13.71 20.13
N PRO A 150 -3.73 13.84 19.09
CA PRO A 150 -2.37 13.29 19.10
C PRO A 150 -1.48 13.94 20.16
N ARG A 151 -1.82 15.16 20.61
CA ARG A 151 -1.10 15.86 21.68
C ARG A 151 -1.15 15.07 22.99
N PHE A 152 -2.20 14.29 23.20
CA PHE A 152 -2.46 13.50 24.40
C PHE A 152 -2.25 11.99 24.19
N VAL A 153 -1.51 11.60 23.14
CA VAL A 153 -1.08 10.21 22.91
C VAL A 153 0.42 10.09 23.10
N ALA A 154 0.84 9.27 24.06
CA ALA A 154 2.23 8.89 24.29
C ALA A 154 2.57 7.63 23.50
N TYR A 155 3.72 7.65 22.83
CA TYR A 155 4.26 6.54 22.04
C TYR A 155 5.44 5.94 22.80
N ARG A 156 5.28 4.74 23.35
CA ARG A 156 6.28 4.06 24.19
C ARG A 156 6.90 2.90 23.43
N ARG A 157 8.17 3.03 23.03
CA ARG A 157 8.89 1.94 22.37
C ARG A 157 9.16 0.81 23.37
N ARG A 158 8.83 -0.41 22.95
CA ARG A 158 9.08 -1.64 23.70
C ARG A 158 9.87 -2.62 22.86
N THR A 159 10.65 -3.44 23.54
CA THR A 159 11.37 -4.55 22.94
C THR A 159 11.25 -5.79 23.82
N VAL A 160 11.31 -6.95 23.20
CA VAL A 160 11.51 -8.22 23.89
C VAL A 160 12.58 -9.00 23.14
N GLU A 161 13.54 -9.55 23.88
CA GLU A 161 14.61 -10.39 23.35
C GLU A 161 14.43 -11.82 23.83
N ARG A 162 14.65 -12.78 22.93
CA ARG A 162 14.66 -14.21 23.20
C ARG A 162 15.81 -14.88 22.46
N THR A 163 16.43 -15.88 23.08
CA THR A 163 17.37 -16.77 22.40
C THR A 163 16.69 -18.09 22.16
N LEU A 164 16.62 -18.51 20.90
CA LEU A 164 15.91 -19.70 20.42
C LEU A 164 16.91 -20.79 20.12
N THR A 165 16.66 -22.00 20.62
CA THR A 165 17.52 -23.17 20.42
C THR A 165 16.90 -24.22 19.51
N GLY A 166 15.59 -24.13 19.25
CA GLY A 166 14.85 -25.05 18.37
C GLY A 166 13.93 -26.06 19.09
N GLU A 167 13.78 -25.94 20.41
CA GLU A 167 12.91 -26.77 21.26
C GLU A 167 11.91 -25.88 22.02
N ASP A 168 10.61 -26.21 21.95
CA ASP A 168 9.50 -25.65 22.75
C ASP A 168 9.56 -24.14 23.09
N ASP A 169 9.95 -23.33 22.12
CA ASP A 169 10.05 -21.88 22.25
C ASP A 169 8.66 -21.19 22.07
N ASP A 170 7.69 -21.45 22.95
CA ASP A 170 6.44 -20.67 23.01
C ASP A 170 6.32 -19.84 24.29
N PHE A 171 5.69 -18.67 24.20
CA PHE A 171 5.49 -17.79 25.36
C PHE A 171 4.33 -16.82 25.16
N SER A 172 3.87 -16.24 26.26
CA SER A 172 2.90 -15.15 26.23
C SER A 172 3.61 -13.81 26.37
N LEU A 173 3.22 -12.84 25.54
CA LEU A 173 3.71 -11.48 25.57
C LEU A 173 2.56 -10.52 25.90
N GLU A 174 2.68 -9.79 27.00
CA GLU A 174 1.77 -8.70 27.32
C GLU A 174 2.16 -7.45 26.54
N VAL A 175 1.18 -6.85 25.88
CA VAL A 175 1.33 -5.58 25.15
C VAL A 175 0.38 -4.56 25.77
N GLY A 176 0.94 -3.54 26.40
CA GLY A 176 0.19 -2.49 27.08
C GLY A 176 -0.30 -1.37 26.16
N GLY A 177 -0.77 -0.29 26.78
CA GLY A 177 -1.38 0.87 26.11
C GLY A 177 -2.90 0.84 26.13
N ASP A 178 -3.52 1.85 25.51
CA ASP A 178 -4.97 2.05 25.42
C ASP A 178 -5.48 1.89 23.98
N LEU A 179 -4.56 1.74 23.02
CA LEU A 179 -4.82 1.63 21.59
C LEU A 179 -3.95 0.51 21.01
N GLU A 180 -4.36 -0.06 19.87
CA GLU A 180 -3.59 -1.10 19.16
C GLU A 180 -2.10 -0.73 19.00
N PRO A 181 -1.14 -1.64 19.24
CA PRO A 181 0.28 -1.31 19.12
C PRO A 181 0.68 -1.04 17.67
N LEU A 182 1.76 -0.28 17.49
CA LEU A 182 2.40 -0.11 16.20
C LEU A 182 3.61 -1.04 16.10
N MET A 183 3.60 -1.95 15.14
CA MET A 183 4.76 -2.80 14.88
C MET A 183 5.94 -1.99 14.32
N CYS A 184 7.15 -2.28 14.77
CA CYS A 184 8.39 -1.75 14.18
C CYS A 184 9.07 -2.81 13.32
N GLY A 185 9.60 -3.85 13.95
CA GLY A 185 10.32 -4.91 13.26
C GLY A 185 10.81 -6.01 14.19
N VAL A 186 11.31 -7.08 13.57
CA VAL A 186 11.95 -8.21 14.26
C VAL A 186 13.34 -8.38 13.69
N SER A 187 14.35 -8.39 14.56
CA SER A 187 15.74 -8.68 14.19
C SER A 187 16.17 -10.07 14.67
N PHE A 188 17.19 -10.59 14.00
CA PHE A 188 17.76 -11.90 14.20
C PHE A 188 19.28 -11.83 14.12
N ALA A 189 19.95 -12.38 15.12
CA ALA A 189 21.39 -12.51 15.20
C ALA A 189 21.73 -13.88 15.78
N ARG A 190 22.88 -14.43 15.42
CA ARG A 190 23.36 -15.69 15.99
C ARG A 190 23.81 -15.43 17.43
N ALA A 191 23.38 -16.27 18.37
CA ALA A 191 23.73 -16.09 19.78
C ALA A 191 25.12 -16.67 20.13
N SER A 192 25.65 -17.56 19.28
CA SER A 192 26.98 -18.16 19.42
C SER A 192 27.77 -18.15 18.12
N GLY A 193 29.10 -18.21 18.23
CA GLY A 193 30.01 -18.42 17.11
C GLY A 193 29.97 -19.87 16.63
N SER A 194 29.53 -20.10 15.40
CA SER A 194 29.59 -21.40 14.72
C SER A 194 29.83 -21.14 13.24
N ALA A 195 30.44 -22.07 12.51
CA ALA A 195 30.56 -21.95 11.05
C ALA A 195 29.28 -22.37 10.30
N LYS A 196 28.29 -22.96 10.98
CA LYS A 196 27.09 -23.51 10.35
C LYS A 196 26.05 -22.45 10.00
N THR A 197 25.47 -22.59 8.81
CA THR A 197 24.27 -21.87 8.36
C THR A 197 23.02 -22.41 9.04
N THR A 198 22.13 -21.50 9.43
CA THR A 198 20.83 -21.81 10.02
C THR A 198 19.72 -21.09 9.28
N LEU A 199 18.49 -21.55 9.41
CA LEU A 199 17.32 -20.84 8.90
C LEU A 199 16.77 -19.89 9.97
N LEU A 200 16.21 -18.76 9.53
CA LEU A 200 15.58 -17.80 10.43
C LEU A 200 14.28 -18.37 11.03
N PRO A 201 14.18 -18.49 12.38
CA PRO A 201 12.90 -18.74 13.02
C PRO A 201 11.99 -17.51 12.84
N ARG A 202 10.73 -17.70 12.50
CA ARG A 202 9.80 -16.59 12.25
C ARG A 202 8.78 -16.47 13.37
N TRP A 203 8.56 -15.25 13.84
CA TRP A 203 7.53 -14.96 14.84
C TRP A 203 6.13 -15.19 14.27
N ARG A 204 5.32 -16.00 14.96
CA ARG A 204 3.89 -16.09 14.77
C ARG A 204 3.20 -15.61 16.03
N ALA A 205 2.51 -14.49 15.93
CA ALA A 205 1.64 -13.98 16.99
C ALA A 205 0.23 -14.56 16.82
N ASN A 206 -0.34 -15.05 17.92
CA ASN A 206 -1.69 -15.57 18.01
C ASN A 206 -1.96 -16.64 16.92
N ASN A 207 -3.09 -16.49 16.21
CA ASN A 207 -3.49 -17.37 15.11
C ASN A 207 -3.19 -16.76 13.74
N ASN A 208 -2.27 -15.78 13.66
CA ASN A 208 -1.91 -15.16 12.39
C ASN A 208 -1.45 -16.20 11.37
N VAL A 209 -1.81 -15.96 10.10
CA VAL A 209 -1.47 -16.81 8.96
C VAL A 209 0.01 -16.71 8.64
N VAL A 210 0.62 -17.83 8.25
CA VAL A 210 2.05 -17.93 7.93
C VAL A 210 2.21 -18.16 6.42
N PRO A 211 2.55 -17.13 5.62
CA PRO A 211 2.55 -17.24 4.16
C PRO A 211 3.91 -17.62 3.56
N PHE A 212 4.70 -18.48 4.20
CA PHE A 212 6.08 -18.77 3.77
C PHE A 212 6.23 -19.99 2.86
N SER A 213 5.23 -20.85 2.84
CA SER A 213 5.12 -22.04 1.97
C SER A 213 3.64 -22.38 1.73
N PHE A 214 3.37 -23.29 0.79
CA PHE A 214 2.02 -23.84 0.61
C PHE A 214 1.54 -24.56 1.89
N ASP A 215 2.41 -25.36 2.50
CA ASP A 215 2.07 -26.14 3.69
C ASP A 215 1.75 -25.24 4.89
N THR A 216 2.54 -24.19 5.12
CA THR A 216 2.31 -23.27 6.24
C THR A 216 1.01 -22.47 6.07
N ILE A 217 0.62 -22.13 4.84
CA ILE A 217 -0.69 -21.55 4.56
C ILE A 217 -1.79 -22.55 4.93
N GLY A 218 -1.72 -23.79 4.42
CA GLY A 218 -2.72 -24.82 4.70
C GLY A 218 -2.86 -25.15 6.19
N GLN A 219 -1.76 -25.08 6.95
CA GLN A 219 -1.72 -25.35 8.39
C GLN A 219 -2.18 -24.18 9.26
N THR A 220 -2.30 -22.96 8.73
CA THR A 220 -2.54 -21.76 9.55
C THR A 220 -3.74 -20.93 9.11
N LEU A 221 -4.13 -20.97 7.84
CA LEU A 221 -5.27 -20.24 7.30
C LEU A 221 -6.56 -21.05 7.47
N ALA A 222 -7.61 -20.39 7.97
CA ALA A 222 -8.97 -20.94 8.07
C ALA A 222 -9.05 -22.28 8.84
N THR A 223 -8.20 -22.45 9.85
CA THR A 223 -8.07 -23.69 10.64
C THR A 223 -9.27 -23.99 11.54
N THR A 224 -10.11 -22.99 11.81
CA THR A 224 -11.34 -23.11 12.62
C THR A 224 -12.60 -23.26 11.77
N ALA A 225 -12.48 -23.25 10.43
CA ALA A 225 -13.63 -23.37 9.54
C ALA A 225 -14.17 -24.81 9.54
N THR A 226 -15.49 -24.96 9.66
CA THR A 226 -16.16 -26.28 9.72
C THR A 226 -16.73 -26.72 8.37
N SER A 227 -16.65 -25.88 7.34
CA SER A 227 -17.11 -26.17 5.98
C SER A 227 -16.22 -25.48 4.94
N ASP A 228 -16.22 -26.00 3.71
CA ASP A 228 -15.50 -25.36 2.59
C ASP A 228 -16.04 -23.98 2.26
N ALA A 229 -17.34 -23.74 2.46
CA ALA A 229 -17.94 -22.42 2.30
C ALA A 229 -17.35 -21.42 3.31
N GLN A 230 -17.32 -21.78 4.61
CA GLN A 230 -16.71 -20.94 5.64
C GLN A 230 -15.21 -20.75 5.38
N LYS A 231 -14.51 -21.82 4.99
CA LYS A 231 -13.09 -21.77 4.66
C LYS A 231 -12.83 -20.84 3.49
N ALA A 232 -13.68 -20.84 2.46
CA ALA A 232 -13.55 -19.93 1.33
C ALA A 232 -13.70 -18.46 1.73
N ILE A 233 -14.65 -18.15 2.62
CA ILE A 233 -14.83 -16.82 3.20
C ILE A 233 -13.61 -16.37 4.00
N GLU A 234 -13.06 -17.23 4.87
CA GLU A 234 -11.86 -16.92 5.65
C GLU A 234 -10.62 -16.71 4.78
N VAL A 235 -10.45 -17.51 3.72
CA VAL A 235 -9.42 -17.29 2.71
C VAL A 235 -9.57 -15.91 2.07
N MET A 236 -10.79 -15.56 1.63
CA MET A 236 -11.04 -14.26 1.02
C MET A 236 -10.80 -13.09 1.98
N ARG A 237 -11.20 -13.21 3.26
CA ARG A 237 -10.93 -12.22 4.32
C ARG A 237 -9.43 -11.98 4.51
N TYR A 238 -8.67 -13.07 4.61
CA TYR A 238 -7.21 -12.98 4.72
C TYR A 238 -6.62 -12.24 3.52
N VAL A 239 -6.98 -12.62 2.29
CA VAL A 239 -6.45 -12.00 1.08
C VAL A 239 -6.89 -10.52 0.94
N ASN A 240 -8.11 -10.17 1.35
CA ASN A 240 -8.57 -8.77 1.41
C ASN A 240 -7.76 -7.92 2.40
N SER A 241 -7.31 -8.52 3.51
CA SER A 241 -6.49 -7.85 4.53
C SER A 241 -5.03 -7.74 4.13
N SER A 242 -4.53 -8.69 3.34
CA SER A 242 -3.13 -8.78 2.96
C SER A 242 -2.82 -8.16 1.60
N THR A 243 -3.81 -7.92 0.73
CA THR A 243 -3.61 -7.47 -0.67
C THR A 243 -4.49 -6.28 -1.02
N SER A 244 -4.14 -5.50 -2.05
CA SER A 244 -5.00 -4.43 -2.58
C SER A 244 -4.88 -4.24 -4.09
N TYR A 245 -5.96 -3.76 -4.71
CA TYR A 245 -5.98 -3.37 -6.12
C TYR A 245 -5.18 -2.08 -6.34
N TYR A 246 -3.97 -2.22 -6.85
CA TYR A 246 -3.06 -1.12 -7.14
C TYR A 246 -2.00 -1.61 -8.13
N ASP A 247 -1.89 -0.98 -9.31
CA ASP A 247 -1.00 -1.44 -10.39
C ASP A 247 0.46 -1.13 -10.09
N ALA A 248 1.12 -2.08 -9.45
CA ALA A 248 2.53 -2.04 -9.17
C ALA A 248 3.23 -3.28 -9.76
N HIS A 249 3.58 -3.18 -11.03
CA HIS A 249 4.23 -4.24 -11.81
C HIS A 249 5.74 -4.25 -11.58
N TYR A 250 6.18 -4.76 -10.43
CA TYR A 250 7.60 -4.93 -10.14
C TYR A 250 8.23 -6.04 -10.97
N CYS A 251 9.44 -5.80 -11.49
CA CYS A 251 10.20 -6.82 -12.21
C CYS A 251 11.08 -7.65 -11.26
N GLU A 252 11.67 -8.74 -11.73
CA GLU A 252 12.67 -9.49 -10.95
C GLU A 252 13.75 -10.06 -11.87
N THR A 253 14.97 -10.22 -11.36
CA THR A 253 16.03 -10.97 -12.02
C THR A 253 16.54 -12.07 -11.10
N MET A 254 16.37 -13.33 -11.54
CA MET A 254 16.74 -14.51 -10.77
C MET A 254 18.27 -14.76 -10.82
N PRO A 255 18.85 -15.50 -9.85
CA PRO A 255 20.29 -15.81 -9.78
C PRO A 255 20.94 -16.54 -10.98
N GLY A 256 20.22 -16.79 -12.08
CA GLY A 256 20.76 -17.30 -13.36
C GLY A 256 20.64 -16.31 -14.52
N GLY A 257 20.30 -15.05 -14.25
CA GLY A 257 20.08 -14.02 -15.26
C GLY A 257 18.68 -14.01 -15.89
N LYS A 258 17.82 -14.99 -15.56
CA LYS A 258 16.43 -15.01 -16.03
C LYS A 258 15.66 -13.82 -15.45
N HIS A 259 15.30 -12.89 -16.33
CA HIS A 259 14.50 -11.73 -16.01
C HIS A 259 13.01 -12.01 -16.19
N ARG A 260 12.18 -11.47 -15.29
CA ARG A 260 10.72 -11.45 -15.40
C ARG A 260 10.25 -10.00 -15.27
N PRO A 261 9.48 -9.48 -16.23
CA PRO A 261 9.03 -8.09 -16.17
C PRO A 261 7.94 -7.84 -15.12
N ARG A 262 7.37 -8.90 -14.52
CA ARG A 262 6.33 -8.82 -13.48
C ARG A 262 6.39 -10.01 -12.52
N ILE A 263 6.42 -9.77 -11.21
CA ILE A 263 6.53 -10.80 -10.15
C ILE A 263 5.20 -11.47 -9.80
N SER A 264 4.07 -10.79 -9.99
CA SER A 264 2.80 -11.08 -9.33
C SER A 264 2.11 -12.40 -9.70
N TYR A 265 2.64 -13.15 -10.66
CA TYR A 265 2.22 -14.52 -10.97
C TYR A 265 2.99 -15.59 -10.18
N THR A 266 3.68 -15.20 -9.11
CA THR A 266 4.35 -16.10 -8.16
C THR A 266 3.77 -15.91 -6.75
N MET A 267 2.79 -16.75 -6.37
CA MET A 267 1.95 -16.57 -5.17
C MET A 267 2.73 -16.17 -3.90
N LEU A 268 3.72 -16.98 -3.49
CA LEU A 268 4.44 -16.74 -2.23
C LEU A 268 5.25 -15.44 -2.27
N LYS A 269 5.94 -15.17 -3.37
CA LYS A 269 6.68 -13.91 -3.55
C LYS A 269 5.75 -12.70 -3.59
N HIS A 270 4.63 -12.80 -4.30
CA HIS A 270 3.65 -11.72 -4.38
C HIS A 270 3.10 -11.39 -2.99
N LEU A 271 2.70 -12.40 -2.22
CA LEU A 271 2.25 -12.23 -0.84
C LEU A 271 3.31 -11.62 0.08
N ASN A 272 4.58 -12.01 -0.07
CA ASN A 272 5.62 -11.62 0.88
C ASN A 272 6.42 -10.37 0.49
N ILE A 273 6.37 -9.91 -0.75
CA ILE A 273 7.10 -8.72 -1.21
C ILE A 273 6.15 -7.53 -1.25
N TYR A 274 5.16 -7.52 -2.15
CA TYR A 274 4.03 -6.58 -2.17
C TYR A 274 2.87 -7.16 -2.98
N PRO A 275 1.76 -7.50 -2.32
CA PRO A 275 0.61 -8.04 -3.03
C PRO A 275 -0.31 -6.93 -3.53
N TYR A 276 0.27 -6.01 -4.30
CA TYR A 276 -0.43 -4.94 -5.00
C TYR A 276 -0.38 -5.23 -6.48
N ASP A 277 -1.53 -5.52 -7.06
CA ASP A 277 -1.61 -5.59 -8.51
C ASP A 277 -3.04 -5.37 -9.05
N GLN A 278 -3.17 -5.55 -10.36
CA GLN A 278 -4.42 -5.54 -11.10
C GLN A 278 -5.21 -6.85 -10.89
N CYS A 279 -6.41 -6.92 -11.46
CA CYS A 279 -7.36 -8.02 -11.27
C CYS A 279 -6.79 -9.39 -11.63
N GLY A 280 -6.05 -9.50 -12.73
CA GLY A 280 -5.49 -10.78 -13.18
C GLY A 280 -4.54 -11.44 -12.17
N PRO A 281 -3.44 -10.78 -11.79
CA PRO A 281 -2.50 -11.33 -10.80
C PRO A 281 -3.07 -11.49 -9.40
N LEU A 282 -3.95 -10.58 -8.96
CA LEU A 282 -4.63 -10.70 -7.66
C LEU A 282 -5.51 -11.96 -7.60
N ASN A 283 -6.37 -12.18 -8.61
CA ASN A 283 -7.20 -13.37 -8.68
C ASN A 283 -6.35 -14.64 -8.89
N TYR A 284 -5.24 -14.57 -9.63
CA TYR A 284 -4.27 -15.68 -9.71
C TYR A 284 -3.68 -16.04 -8.34
N THR A 285 -3.36 -15.04 -7.51
CA THR A 285 -2.88 -15.26 -6.14
C THR A 285 -3.97 -15.90 -5.29
N LEU A 286 -5.19 -15.37 -5.31
CA LEU A 286 -6.34 -15.92 -4.59
C LEU A 286 -6.61 -17.38 -4.97
N ARG A 287 -6.53 -17.71 -6.27
CA ARG A 287 -6.62 -19.09 -6.77
C ARG A 287 -5.68 -20.03 -6.05
N LYS A 288 -4.40 -19.67 -5.98
CA LYS A 288 -3.35 -20.51 -5.41
C LYS A 288 -3.50 -20.64 -3.88
N ILE A 289 -4.04 -19.62 -3.21
CA ILE A 289 -4.33 -19.68 -1.77
C ILE A 289 -5.53 -20.59 -1.50
N TYR A 290 -6.59 -20.56 -2.32
CA TYR A 290 -7.67 -21.56 -2.22
C TYR A 290 -7.13 -22.99 -2.32
N LEU A 291 -6.27 -23.24 -3.32
CA LEU A 291 -5.64 -24.55 -3.48
C LEU A 291 -4.78 -24.93 -2.27
N ALA A 292 -4.02 -23.98 -1.71
CA ALA A 292 -3.23 -24.19 -0.50
C ALA A 292 -4.10 -24.50 0.74
N ALA A 293 -5.31 -23.93 0.80
CA ALA A 293 -6.30 -24.21 1.85
C ALA A 293 -7.08 -25.52 1.62
N GLY A 294 -6.85 -26.22 0.50
CA GLY A 294 -7.53 -27.47 0.13
C GLY A 294 -8.84 -27.27 -0.63
N ILE A 295 -9.14 -26.07 -1.13
CA ILE A 295 -10.33 -25.77 -1.92
C ILE A 295 -9.97 -25.75 -3.41
N SER A 296 -10.65 -26.58 -4.20
CA SER A 296 -10.50 -26.55 -5.66
C SER A 296 -10.97 -25.21 -6.23
N SER A 297 -10.22 -24.67 -7.19
CA SER A 297 -10.41 -23.27 -7.60
C SER A 297 -9.96 -23.01 -9.04
N ASN A 298 -10.61 -22.08 -9.73
CA ASN A 298 -10.30 -21.70 -11.11
C ASN A 298 -10.26 -20.16 -11.28
N ASN A 299 -9.47 -19.72 -12.26
CA ASN A 299 -9.56 -18.34 -12.76
C ASN A 299 -10.58 -18.33 -13.90
N ALA A 300 -11.52 -17.40 -13.87
CA ALA A 300 -12.50 -17.22 -14.92
C ALA A 300 -12.33 -15.85 -15.59
N SER A 301 -12.28 -15.83 -16.92
CA SER A 301 -12.14 -14.60 -17.69
C SER A 301 -13.50 -13.94 -17.89
N GLY A 302 -13.63 -12.72 -17.39
CA GLY A 302 -14.70 -11.80 -17.74
C GLY A 302 -14.27 -10.84 -18.87
N THR A 303 -15.11 -9.88 -19.20
CA THR A 303 -14.78 -8.82 -20.16
C THR A 303 -13.94 -7.74 -19.48
N HIS A 304 -12.69 -7.56 -19.95
CA HIS A 304 -11.71 -6.65 -19.35
C HIS A 304 -11.45 -6.88 -17.85
N HIS A 305 -11.81 -8.04 -17.32
CA HIS A 305 -11.70 -8.40 -15.91
C HIS A 305 -11.44 -9.89 -15.73
N GLN A 306 -10.83 -10.26 -14.63
CA GLN A 306 -10.59 -11.66 -14.28
C GLN A 306 -11.18 -11.91 -12.90
N PHE A 307 -11.95 -12.97 -12.77
CA PHE A 307 -12.54 -13.43 -11.53
C PHE A 307 -11.86 -14.68 -11.01
N GLN A 308 -12.12 -14.96 -9.73
CA GLN A 308 -11.76 -16.20 -9.09
C GLN A 308 -13.03 -16.98 -8.72
N GLN A 309 -13.02 -18.31 -8.85
CA GLN A 309 -14.07 -19.15 -8.26
C GLN A 309 -13.50 -20.23 -7.35
N ALA A 310 -14.21 -20.54 -6.28
CA ALA A 310 -13.90 -21.60 -5.33
C ALA A 310 -14.99 -22.68 -5.41
N TYR A 311 -14.62 -23.96 -5.41
CA TYR A 311 -15.57 -25.06 -5.48
C TYR A 311 -16.02 -25.47 -4.09
N PHE A 312 -17.31 -25.33 -3.80
CA PHE A 312 -17.95 -25.87 -2.60
C PHE A 312 -19.46 -26.02 -2.83
N ASN A 313 -20.09 -26.90 -2.05
CA ASN A 313 -21.52 -27.24 -2.17
C ASN A 313 -21.89 -27.59 -3.62
N GLY A 314 -21.10 -28.48 -4.25
CA GLY A 314 -21.36 -29.04 -5.58
C GLY A 314 -21.09 -28.10 -6.78
N SER A 315 -20.69 -26.84 -6.57
CA SER A 315 -20.55 -25.86 -7.66
C SER A 315 -19.40 -24.88 -7.46
N LEU A 316 -19.01 -24.19 -8.53
CA LEU A 316 -18.03 -23.09 -8.49
C LEU A 316 -18.71 -21.79 -8.03
N ARG A 317 -18.08 -21.11 -7.08
CA ARG A 317 -18.63 -19.96 -6.35
C ARG A 317 -17.75 -18.75 -6.58
N LEU A 318 -18.32 -17.65 -7.04
CA LEU A 318 -17.64 -16.48 -7.57
C LEU A 318 -17.15 -15.56 -6.45
N PHE A 319 -15.88 -15.20 -6.50
CA PHE A 319 -15.25 -14.19 -5.67
C PHE A 319 -14.52 -13.19 -6.55
N ASP A 320 -14.62 -11.91 -6.21
CA ASP A 320 -13.87 -10.86 -6.88
C ASP A 320 -13.01 -10.10 -5.88
N LEU A 321 -11.70 -10.28 -5.99
CA LEU A 321 -10.72 -9.59 -5.14
C LEU A 321 -10.54 -8.12 -5.50
N SER A 322 -10.82 -7.73 -6.75
CA SER A 322 -10.85 -6.31 -7.12
C SER A 322 -12.00 -5.63 -6.41
N SER A 323 -13.23 -6.14 -6.61
CA SER A 323 -14.42 -5.57 -5.99
C SER A 323 -14.58 -5.90 -4.50
N ARG A 324 -13.77 -6.83 -3.98
CA ARG A 324 -13.72 -7.29 -2.57
C ARG A 324 -15.04 -7.89 -2.06
N MET A 325 -15.73 -8.61 -2.94
CA MET A 325 -17.07 -9.13 -2.65
C MET A 325 -17.35 -10.46 -3.34
N TYR A 326 -18.54 -10.99 -3.05
CA TYR A 326 -19.21 -12.04 -3.80
C TYR A 326 -20.69 -11.66 -3.98
N TRP A 327 -21.38 -12.34 -4.90
CA TRP A 327 -22.79 -12.11 -5.19
C TRP A 327 -23.64 -13.25 -4.65
N LEU A 328 -24.81 -12.92 -4.14
CA LEU A 328 -25.78 -13.88 -3.60
C LEU A 328 -26.81 -14.27 -4.65
N ASP A 329 -27.19 -15.55 -4.63
CA ASP A 329 -28.32 -16.09 -5.37
C ASP A 329 -29.64 -15.57 -4.78
N ARG A 330 -30.76 -15.82 -5.45
CA ARG A 330 -32.09 -15.37 -5.01
C ARG A 330 -32.50 -15.90 -3.64
N ASP A 331 -31.88 -16.98 -3.17
CA ASP A 331 -32.07 -17.53 -1.81
C ASP A 331 -31.41 -16.68 -0.70
N ASN A 332 -30.66 -15.63 -1.06
CA ASN A 332 -29.93 -14.73 -0.16
C ASN A 332 -28.92 -15.43 0.77
N VAL A 333 -28.50 -16.65 0.45
CA VAL A 333 -27.57 -17.47 1.26
C VAL A 333 -26.43 -18.01 0.39
N THR A 334 -26.76 -18.49 -0.80
CA THR A 334 -25.83 -19.16 -1.69
C THR A 334 -24.99 -18.16 -2.46
N VAL A 335 -23.67 -18.37 -2.49
CA VAL A 335 -22.76 -17.60 -3.35
C VAL A 335 -22.96 -18.04 -4.80
N LEU A 336 -23.21 -17.08 -5.71
CA LEU A 336 -23.42 -17.35 -7.13
C LEU A 336 -22.16 -17.84 -7.84
N SER A 337 -22.35 -18.58 -8.92
CA SER A 337 -21.28 -18.86 -9.89
C SER A 337 -21.15 -17.70 -10.90
N LEU A 338 -20.06 -17.65 -11.67
CA LEU A 338 -19.96 -16.67 -12.77
C LEU A 338 -21.10 -16.83 -13.78
N ARG A 339 -21.48 -18.08 -14.06
CA ARG A 339 -22.63 -18.39 -14.93
C ARG A 339 -23.93 -17.84 -14.34
N GLY A 340 -24.17 -18.06 -13.05
CA GLY A 340 -25.36 -17.55 -12.36
C GLY A 340 -25.46 -16.03 -12.40
N VAL A 341 -24.35 -15.31 -12.20
CA VAL A 341 -24.33 -13.83 -12.35
C VAL A 341 -24.61 -13.40 -13.80
N GLY A 342 -24.18 -14.18 -14.80
CA GLY A 342 -24.51 -13.93 -16.21
C GLY A 342 -25.97 -14.21 -16.58
N GLU A 343 -26.56 -15.24 -15.97
CA GLU A 343 -27.93 -15.71 -16.22
C GLU A 343 -28.98 -14.99 -15.36
N ASP A 344 -28.61 -14.25 -14.31
CA ASP A 344 -29.55 -13.47 -13.50
C ASP A 344 -29.03 -12.06 -13.17
N PRO A 345 -29.27 -11.08 -14.06
CA PRO A 345 -28.86 -9.70 -13.86
C PRO A 345 -29.43 -9.04 -12.60
N GLN A 346 -30.58 -9.49 -12.09
CA GLN A 346 -31.16 -8.91 -10.87
C GLN A 346 -30.25 -9.12 -9.66
N CYS A 347 -29.67 -10.31 -9.51
CA CYS A 347 -28.76 -10.62 -8.40
C CYS A 347 -27.53 -9.71 -8.38
N LYS A 348 -27.16 -9.18 -9.55
CA LYS A 348 -26.07 -8.23 -9.74
C LYS A 348 -26.50 -6.79 -9.49
N LEU A 349 -27.68 -6.36 -9.99
CA LEU A 349 -28.16 -4.98 -9.85
C LEU A 349 -28.43 -4.57 -8.41
N ARG A 350 -28.84 -5.51 -7.56
CA ARG A 350 -29.11 -5.27 -6.13
C ARG A 350 -27.85 -5.15 -5.27
N GLN A 351 -26.67 -5.43 -5.81
CA GLN A 351 -25.37 -5.32 -5.12
C GLN A 351 -24.41 -4.41 -5.89
N PRO A 352 -23.42 -3.78 -5.22
CA PRO A 352 -22.47 -2.94 -5.92
C PRO A 352 -21.58 -3.71 -6.90
N GLY A 353 -21.08 -3.06 -7.97
CA GLY A 353 -20.12 -3.68 -8.89
C GLY A 353 -20.02 -3.06 -10.29
N ASN A 354 -18.97 -3.39 -11.05
CA ASN A 354 -18.84 -2.96 -12.46
C ASN A 354 -19.66 -3.87 -13.37
N LEU A 355 -20.79 -3.36 -13.88
CA LEU A 355 -21.75 -4.17 -14.61
C LEU A 355 -21.19 -4.79 -15.91
N ASN A 356 -20.13 -4.27 -16.51
CA ASN A 356 -19.65 -4.77 -17.82
C ASN A 356 -18.63 -5.91 -17.72
N SER A 357 -18.21 -6.28 -16.51
CA SER A 357 -17.09 -7.20 -16.35
C SER A 357 -17.47 -8.69 -16.44
N PHE A 358 -18.76 -9.04 -16.40
CA PHE A 358 -19.22 -10.39 -16.05
C PHE A 358 -19.54 -11.33 -17.21
N TYR A 359 -19.67 -10.82 -18.43
CA TYR A 359 -19.84 -11.73 -19.56
C TYR A 359 -18.57 -12.57 -19.74
N PRO A 360 -18.71 -13.91 -19.83
CA PRO A 360 -17.55 -14.76 -20.06
C PRO A 360 -16.89 -14.33 -21.38
N GLY A 361 -15.60 -14.03 -21.31
CA GLY A 361 -14.77 -13.91 -22.50
C GLY A 361 -14.69 -15.26 -23.23
N ARG A 362 -13.90 -15.34 -24.31
CA ARG A 362 -13.61 -16.63 -24.95
C ARG A 362 -13.17 -17.67 -23.90
N PRO A 363 -13.52 -18.97 -24.06
CA PRO A 363 -13.14 -20.02 -23.14
C PRO A 363 -11.66 -19.88 -22.80
N SER A 364 -11.39 -19.72 -21.51
CA SER A 364 -10.03 -19.57 -21.04
C SER A 364 -9.27 -20.86 -21.35
N GLN A 365 -8.28 -20.77 -22.24
CA GLN A 365 -7.23 -21.79 -22.41
C GLN A 365 -6.29 -21.83 -21.18
N ALA A 366 -6.68 -21.22 -20.05
CA ALA A 366 -5.96 -21.39 -18.80
C ALA A 366 -6.01 -22.87 -18.43
N THR A 367 -4.94 -23.56 -18.76
CA THR A 367 -4.57 -24.81 -18.13
C THR A 367 -4.56 -24.58 -16.62
N PHE A 368 -4.62 -25.65 -15.82
CA PHE A 368 -4.48 -25.56 -14.37
C PHE A 368 -3.14 -24.91 -13.91
N GLY A 369 -2.31 -24.45 -14.86
CA GLY A 369 -0.95 -24.02 -14.68
C GLY A 369 -0.12 -25.27 -14.46
N ARG A 370 1.06 -25.35 -15.07
CA ARG A 370 2.07 -26.23 -14.50
C ARG A 370 2.41 -25.67 -13.12
N ALA A 371 2.52 -26.53 -12.12
CA ALA A 371 3.13 -26.12 -10.86
C ALA A 371 4.57 -25.67 -11.19
N GLU A 372 4.80 -24.36 -11.27
CA GLU A 372 6.17 -23.86 -11.13
C GLU A 372 6.63 -24.28 -9.73
N ARG A 373 7.83 -24.84 -9.61
CA ARG A 373 8.38 -25.22 -8.30
C ARG A 373 8.21 -24.03 -7.35
N PRO A 374 7.53 -24.21 -6.21
CA PRO A 374 7.23 -23.10 -5.33
C PRO A 374 8.54 -22.50 -4.80
N HIS A 375 8.62 -21.17 -4.84
CA HIS A 375 9.66 -20.42 -4.15
C HIS A 375 9.29 -20.39 -2.65
N ASN A 376 10.05 -21.08 -1.80
CA ASN A 376 9.91 -20.96 -0.35
C ASN A 376 10.50 -19.63 0.14
N MET A 377 9.97 -19.11 1.25
CA MET A 377 10.51 -17.90 1.89
C MET A 377 11.54 -18.21 2.98
N ASP A 378 12.14 -19.41 2.91
CA ASP A 378 13.19 -19.83 3.83
C ASP A 378 14.38 -18.90 3.70
N PHE A 379 14.85 -18.42 4.85
CA PHE A 379 15.85 -17.36 4.91
C PHE A 379 17.09 -17.91 5.63
N PRO A 380 18.17 -18.22 4.90
CA PRO A 380 19.42 -18.62 5.52
C PRO A 380 20.06 -17.42 6.23
N LEU A 381 20.46 -17.63 7.48
CA LEU A 381 21.30 -16.73 8.25
C LEU A 381 22.66 -17.38 8.43
N ARG A 382 23.67 -16.81 7.79
CA ARG A 382 25.03 -17.36 7.74
C ARG A 382 25.94 -16.65 8.76
N PRO A 383 27.12 -17.22 9.07
CA PRO A 383 28.09 -16.54 9.92
C PRO A 383 28.44 -15.14 9.39
N GLY A 384 28.53 -14.17 10.29
CA GLY A 384 28.74 -12.75 9.95
C GLY A 384 27.47 -11.98 9.58
N GLU A 385 26.34 -12.66 9.35
CA GLU A 385 25.06 -12.02 9.01
C GLU A 385 24.16 -11.77 10.22
N ARG A 386 23.48 -10.62 10.19
CA ARG A 386 22.30 -10.27 10.99
C ARG A 386 21.18 -9.90 10.03
N ALA A 387 19.94 -10.23 10.38
CA ALA A 387 18.80 -9.98 9.48
C ALA A 387 17.59 -9.42 10.22
N SER A 388 16.78 -8.57 9.56
CA SER A 388 15.53 -8.05 10.11
C SER A 388 14.42 -8.05 9.08
N VAL A 389 13.18 -8.11 9.56
CA VAL A 389 11.97 -7.84 8.78
C VAL A 389 11.15 -6.77 9.51
N GLY A 390 10.66 -5.77 8.78
CA GLY A 390 10.01 -4.59 9.35
C GLY A 390 8.57 -4.39 8.88
N TRP A 391 7.79 -3.72 9.73
CA TRP A 391 6.50 -3.12 9.35
C TRP A 391 6.64 -1.65 8.92
N VAL A 392 7.83 -1.08 9.14
CA VAL A 392 8.22 0.28 8.75
C VAL A 392 8.90 0.28 7.39
N ASN A 393 8.80 1.39 6.64
CA ASN A 393 9.63 1.60 5.47
C ASN A 393 10.85 2.44 5.81
N GLU A 394 11.91 2.24 5.04
CA GLU A 394 13.15 3.01 5.04
C GLU A 394 13.23 3.99 3.86
N GLY A 395 12.11 4.24 3.18
CA GLY A 395 12.13 4.94 1.88
C GLY A 395 12.83 4.18 0.76
N GLY A 396 13.16 2.90 0.99
CA GLY A 396 13.75 2.00 -0.01
C GLY A 396 12.67 1.15 -0.67
N TRP A 397 12.00 1.68 -1.69
CA TRP A 397 11.02 0.91 -2.48
C TRP A 397 11.64 0.27 -3.72
N PHE A 398 10.79 -0.35 -4.52
CA PHE A 398 11.15 -0.99 -5.77
C PHE A 398 11.49 0.04 -6.86
N GLU A 399 12.76 0.21 -7.21
CA GLU A 399 13.17 1.26 -8.16
C GLU A 399 12.97 0.89 -9.64
N LYS A 400 12.76 -0.39 -9.95
CA LYS A 400 12.75 -0.92 -11.33
C LYS A 400 11.43 -1.58 -11.75
N THR A 401 11.09 -1.53 -13.01
CA THR A 401 9.87 -2.11 -13.57
C THR A 401 10.11 -2.64 -14.98
N GLY A 402 9.17 -3.38 -15.58
CA GLY A 402 9.24 -3.79 -16.98
C GLY A 402 10.58 -4.45 -17.32
N GLN A 403 11.29 -3.95 -18.33
CA GLN A 403 12.64 -4.39 -18.70
C GLN A 403 13.74 -3.65 -17.92
N ARG A 404 13.60 -3.59 -16.58
CA ARG A 404 14.49 -2.85 -15.66
C ARG A 404 14.54 -1.33 -15.87
N GLU A 405 13.42 -0.76 -16.27
CA GLU A 405 13.20 0.70 -16.38
C GLU A 405 12.91 1.31 -14.99
N PRO A 406 13.16 2.61 -14.75
CA PRO A 406 12.75 3.27 -13.51
C PRO A 406 11.22 3.19 -13.29
N ILE A 407 10.78 2.91 -12.05
CA ILE A 407 9.35 2.94 -11.74
C ILE A 407 8.82 4.39 -11.74
N PRO A 408 7.67 4.68 -12.37
CA PRO A 408 7.00 5.96 -12.19
C PRO A 408 6.59 6.17 -10.73
N ILE A 409 6.78 7.37 -10.19
CA ILE A 409 6.46 7.69 -8.79
C ILE A 409 4.98 7.41 -8.46
N ALA A 410 4.08 7.65 -9.42
CA ALA A 410 2.65 7.36 -9.31
C ALA A 410 2.29 5.87 -9.16
N ARG A 411 3.26 4.96 -9.42
CA ARG A 411 3.14 3.50 -9.31
C ARG A 411 3.82 2.92 -8.08
N ILE A 412 4.43 3.76 -7.23
CA ILE A 412 4.96 3.34 -5.94
C ILE A 412 3.77 3.03 -5.02
N PRO A 413 3.70 1.84 -4.41
CA PRO A 413 2.57 1.47 -3.56
C PRO A 413 2.43 2.44 -2.38
N PRO A 414 1.22 2.64 -1.84
CA PRO A 414 1.01 3.49 -0.68
C PRO A 414 1.53 2.88 0.63
N PHE A 415 1.71 1.57 0.72
CA PHE A 415 2.07 0.89 1.97
C PHE A 415 3.12 -0.18 1.68
N TYR A 416 4.27 -0.13 2.35
CA TYR A 416 5.38 -1.04 2.05
C TYR A 416 6.38 -1.20 3.20
N GLY A 417 6.97 -2.37 3.44
CA GLY A 417 7.89 -2.61 4.55
C GLY A 417 9.31 -2.95 4.07
N ASN A 418 10.32 -2.63 4.88
CA ASN A 418 11.69 -3.01 4.58
C ASN A 418 12.25 -3.99 5.62
N GLY A 419 13.09 -4.89 5.14
CA GLY A 419 14.01 -5.68 5.95
C GLY A 419 15.44 -5.45 5.49
N ALA A 420 16.40 -5.88 6.29
CA ALA A 420 17.81 -5.71 5.97
C ALA A 420 18.63 -6.95 6.36
N ILE A 421 19.72 -7.16 5.65
CA ILE A 421 20.83 -8.04 6.01
C ILE A 421 22.03 -7.14 6.30
N VAL A 422 22.64 -7.28 7.47
CA VAL A 422 23.93 -6.66 7.79
C VAL A 422 24.97 -7.76 7.85
N TYR A 423 25.96 -7.69 6.97
CA TYR A 423 27.11 -8.59 6.97
C TYR A 423 28.35 -7.87 7.49
N GLN A 424 29.01 -8.51 8.45
CA GLN A 424 30.34 -8.16 8.91
C GLN A 424 31.25 -9.38 8.77
N PRO A 425 32.48 -9.23 8.23
CA PRO A 425 33.38 -10.34 8.01
C PRO A 425 33.72 -11.14 9.26
N VAL A 426 33.72 -12.47 9.13
CA VAL A 426 34.11 -13.43 10.19
C VAL A 426 35.13 -14.44 9.64
N PRO A 427 35.99 -15.04 10.49
CA PRO A 427 37.04 -15.96 10.03
C PRO A 427 36.51 -17.23 9.34
N GLU A 428 35.35 -17.72 9.75
CA GLU A 428 34.77 -18.97 9.25
C GLU A 428 33.28 -18.80 8.90
N GLY A 429 32.87 -19.41 7.79
CA GLY A 429 31.48 -19.45 7.34
C GLY A 429 31.36 -19.52 5.83
N ASP A 430 30.14 -19.75 5.34
CA ASP A 430 29.82 -19.85 3.91
C ASP A 430 29.25 -18.54 3.31
N ALA A 431 29.08 -17.50 4.13
CA ALA A 431 28.66 -16.17 3.69
C ALA A 431 29.66 -15.53 2.74
N ALA A 432 30.96 -15.77 2.96
CA ALA A 432 32.04 -15.24 2.15
C ALA A 432 33.12 -16.28 1.88
N VAL A 433 33.84 -16.10 0.77
CA VAL A 433 35.06 -16.83 0.45
C VAL A 433 36.25 -15.92 0.68
N LEU A 434 37.24 -16.42 1.42
CA LEU A 434 38.51 -15.76 1.68
C LEU A 434 39.61 -16.46 0.87
N GLU A 435 40.28 -15.73 -0.02
CA GLU A 435 41.45 -16.20 -0.77
C GLU A 435 42.66 -15.38 -0.32
N ASN A 436 43.63 -16.02 0.36
CA ASN A 436 44.78 -15.34 0.98
C ASN A 436 44.39 -14.16 1.90
N ALA A 437 43.17 -14.15 2.43
CA ALA A 437 42.65 -13.11 3.31
C ALA A 437 42.38 -13.69 4.70
N VAL A 438 42.73 -12.95 5.74
CA VAL A 438 42.47 -13.29 7.15
C VAL A 438 41.73 -12.16 7.84
N ILE A 439 40.93 -12.54 8.84
CA ILE A 439 40.09 -11.66 9.64
C ILE A 439 40.72 -11.59 11.03
N ALA A 440 41.27 -10.43 11.38
CA ALA A 440 41.87 -10.17 12.70
C ALA A 440 41.08 -9.06 13.39
N GLY A 441 40.22 -9.42 14.36
CA GLY A 441 39.24 -8.50 14.92
C GLY A 441 38.30 -7.97 13.82
N PRO A 442 38.08 -6.65 13.70
CA PRO A 442 37.26 -6.08 12.62
C PRO A 442 38.02 -5.89 11.29
N THR A 443 39.28 -6.36 11.18
CA THR A 443 40.16 -6.05 10.04
C THR A 443 40.31 -7.22 9.09
N VAL A 444 40.05 -6.97 7.81
CA VAL A 444 40.41 -7.83 6.69
C VAL A 444 41.81 -7.42 6.20
N ARG A 445 42.74 -8.39 6.12
CA ARG A 445 44.09 -8.19 5.57
C ARG A 445 44.57 -9.44 4.83
N ALA A 446 45.66 -9.30 4.09
CA ALA A 446 46.33 -10.46 3.50
C ALA A 446 46.94 -11.36 4.59
N ASP A 447 46.91 -12.67 4.36
CA ASP A 447 47.65 -13.66 5.15
C ASP A 447 49.13 -13.61 4.74
N ASP A 448 49.41 -13.87 3.46
CA ASP A 448 50.68 -13.60 2.81
C ASP A 448 50.62 -12.24 2.09
N SER A 449 51.31 -11.24 2.65
CA SER A 449 51.32 -9.88 2.12
C SER A 449 51.96 -9.76 0.73
N SER A 450 52.70 -10.76 0.26
CA SER A 450 53.30 -10.77 -1.08
C SER A 450 52.33 -11.20 -2.18
N LYS A 451 51.16 -11.76 -1.81
CA LYS A 451 50.13 -12.24 -2.73
C LYS A 451 48.87 -11.36 -2.66
N PRO A 452 48.09 -11.25 -3.74
CA PRO A 452 46.79 -10.61 -3.67
C PRO A 452 45.90 -11.35 -2.66
N ALA A 453 45.09 -10.61 -1.92
CA ALA A 453 44.10 -11.17 -1.01
C ALA A 453 42.70 -10.76 -1.43
N ARG A 454 41.71 -11.65 -1.27
CA ARG A 454 40.33 -11.41 -1.70
C ARG A 454 39.34 -11.87 -0.64
N LEU A 455 38.32 -11.05 -0.44
CA LEU A 455 37.09 -11.42 0.25
C LEU A 455 35.95 -11.31 -0.74
N THR A 456 35.21 -12.40 -0.95
CA THR A 456 34.00 -12.41 -1.78
C THR A 456 32.79 -12.74 -0.92
N TYR A 457 32.02 -11.73 -0.52
CA TYR A 457 30.73 -11.90 0.17
C TYR A 457 29.63 -12.24 -0.84
N ARG A 458 28.85 -13.27 -0.55
CA ARG A 458 27.82 -13.82 -1.44
C ARG A 458 26.42 -13.54 -0.91
N ALA A 459 25.95 -12.29 -0.97
CA ALA A 459 24.62 -11.94 -0.47
C ALA A 459 23.52 -12.79 -1.15
N SER A 460 22.59 -13.32 -0.36
CA SER A 460 21.41 -14.06 -0.82
C SER A 460 20.22 -13.82 0.10
N CYS A 461 19.05 -13.57 -0.49
CA CYS A 461 17.82 -13.26 0.22
C CYS A 461 16.62 -13.89 -0.52
N PRO A 462 15.61 -14.45 0.17
CA PRO A 462 14.38 -14.90 -0.47
C PRO A 462 13.45 -13.74 -0.87
N TYR A 463 13.76 -12.50 -0.47
CA TYR A 463 13.07 -11.27 -0.84
C TYR A 463 13.86 -10.49 -1.89
N ILE A 464 13.17 -9.62 -2.64
CA ILE A 464 13.83 -8.77 -3.63
C ILE A 464 14.59 -7.64 -2.95
N LEU A 465 15.84 -7.48 -3.36
CA LEU A 465 16.74 -6.42 -2.93
C LEU A 465 16.37 -5.07 -3.56
N THR A 466 16.46 -4.02 -2.75
CA THR A 466 16.27 -2.62 -3.16
C THR A 466 17.57 -1.86 -3.26
N GLY A 467 18.59 -2.32 -2.55
CA GLY A 467 19.90 -1.68 -2.56
C GLY A 467 20.82 -2.31 -1.53
N ALA A 468 22.06 -1.85 -1.53
CA ALA A 468 23.00 -2.17 -0.47
C ALA A 468 23.97 -1.00 -0.26
N ARG A 469 24.47 -0.85 0.95
CA ARG A 469 25.51 0.12 1.29
C ARG A 469 26.74 -0.61 1.84
N VAL A 470 27.92 -0.28 1.34
CA VAL A 470 29.20 -0.82 1.82
C VAL A 470 29.94 0.29 2.53
N THR A 471 30.29 0.06 3.79
CA THR A 471 31.03 1.02 4.61
C THR A 471 32.24 0.37 5.25
N GLY A 472 33.26 1.16 5.58
CA GLY A 472 34.45 0.71 6.31
C GLY A 472 35.54 1.78 6.31
N ALA A 473 36.68 1.48 6.91
CA ALA A 473 37.88 2.32 6.86
C ALA A 473 39.05 1.53 6.28
N TYR A 474 39.93 2.17 5.51
CA TYR A 474 41.04 1.48 4.88
C TYR A 474 42.38 2.18 5.11
N SER A 475 43.45 1.39 5.02
CA SER A 475 44.84 1.85 5.05
C SER A 475 45.73 0.94 4.20
N ALA A 476 46.68 1.51 3.47
CA ALA A 476 47.67 0.85 2.64
C ALA A 476 48.89 1.77 2.43
N LYS A 477 49.97 1.27 1.84
CA LYS A 477 51.17 2.07 1.50
C LYS A 477 50.98 3.02 0.32
N ARG A 478 49.97 2.80 -0.54
CA ARG A 478 49.69 3.65 -1.71
C ARG A 478 48.21 3.64 -2.07
N ALA A 479 47.80 4.65 -2.85
CA ALA A 479 46.50 4.68 -3.51
C ALA A 479 46.31 3.51 -4.48
N GLY A 480 45.05 3.21 -4.78
CA GLY A 480 44.61 2.11 -5.65
C GLY A 480 44.87 0.70 -5.13
N ALA A 481 45.24 0.54 -3.87
CA ALA A 481 45.60 -0.74 -3.25
C ALA A 481 44.39 -1.62 -2.93
N ILE A 482 43.20 -1.05 -2.77
CA ILE A 482 41.96 -1.77 -2.49
C ILE A 482 40.96 -1.51 -3.60
N THR A 483 40.36 -2.57 -4.13
CA THR A 483 39.30 -2.51 -5.14
C THR A 483 38.04 -3.17 -4.62
N VAL A 484 36.88 -2.57 -4.89
CA VAL A 484 35.56 -3.14 -4.62
C VAL A 484 34.82 -3.35 -5.95
N SER A 485 34.37 -4.58 -6.17
CA SER A 485 33.66 -5.00 -7.38
C SER A 485 32.38 -5.76 -7.02
N VAL A 486 31.37 -5.68 -7.89
CA VAL A 486 30.10 -6.38 -7.72
C VAL A 486 29.81 -7.31 -8.90
N SER A 487 29.11 -8.41 -8.63
CA SER A 487 28.56 -9.32 -9.63
C SER A 487 27.12 -9.68 -9.30
N SER A 488 26.21 -9.59 -10.27
CA SER A 488 24.81 -10.02 -10.14
C SER A 488 24.52 -11.36 -10.83
N ASP A 489 25.55 -12.00 -11.41
CA ASP A 489 25.46 -13.25 -12.16
C ASP A 489 26.40 -14.34 -11.63
N GLN A 490 26.56 -14.37 -10.31
CA GLN A 490 27.33 -15.38 -9.59
C GLN A 490 28.81 -15.43 -10.01
N GLY A 491 29.42 -14.26 -10.15
CA GLY A 491 30.85 -14.10 -10.40
C GLY A 491 31.27 -14.31 -11.85
N LYS A 492 30.34 -14.49 -12.80
CA LYS A 492 30.66 -14.61 -14.23
C LYS A 492 31.16 -13.29 -14.79
N ARG A 493 30.56 -12.17 -14.40
CA ARG A 493 31.00 -10.82 -14.73
C ARG A 493 31.17 -10.00 -13.47
N TRP A 494 32.21 -9.18 -13.44
CA TRP A 494 32.53 -8.27 -12.34
C TRP A 494 32.57 -6.84 -12.84
N THR A 495 31.89 -5.95 -12.13
CA THR A 495 31.96 -4.49 -12.35
C THR A 495 32.74 -3.88 -11.20
N GLU A 496 33.88 -3.26 -11.50
CA GLU A 496 34.60 -2.42 -10.53
C GLU A 496 33.76 -1.18 -10.23
N LEU A 497 33.48 -0.94 -8.96
CA LEU A 497 32.68 0.20 -8.51
C LEU A 497 33.53 1.27 -7.84
N TRP A 498 34.64 0.83 -7.24
CA TRP A 498 35.47 1.72 -6.46
C TRP A 498 36.88 1.17 -6.33
N ARG A 499 37.80 2.11 -6.25
CA ARG A 499 39.22 1.88 -6.01
C ARG A 499 39.71 2.95 -5.04
N SER A 500 40.50 2.55 -4.04
CA SER A 500 40.95 3.45 -2.98
C SER A 500 41.65 4.70 -3.54
N PRO A 501 41.10 5.91 -3.37
CA PRO A 501 41.66 7.12 -3.98
C PRO A 501 42.96 7.58 -3.30
N ALA A 502 43.18 7.17 -2.05
CA ALA A 502 44.35 7.54 -1.24
C ALA A 502 44.93 6.32 -0.52
N ALA A 503 46.03 6.51 0.22
CA ALA A 503 46.65 5.48 1.06
C ALA A 503 45.78 5.11 2.27
N SER A 504 44.97 6.02 2.79
CA SER A 504 43.99 5.76 3.84
C SER A 504 42.72 6.57 3.62
N GLY A 505 41.62 6.20 4.26
CA GLY A 505 40.34 6.91 4.15
C GLY A 505 39.13 6.06 4.54
N GLY A 506 37.95 6.62 4.29
CA GLY A 506 36.67 5.94 4.45
C GLY A 506 36.19 5.30 3.15
N LEU A 507 35.54 4.15 3.27
CA LEU A 507 34.77 3.49 2.23
C LEU A 507 33.29 3.76 2.49
N ASP A 508 32.57 4.26 1.49
CA ASP A 508 31.12 4.45 1.53
C ASP A 508 30.55 4.35 0.11
N LEU A 509 29.90 3.23 -0.21
CA LEU A 509 29.37 2.92 -1.55
C LEU A 509 27.89 2.59 -1.49
N ASP A 510 27.09 3.21 -2.34
CA ASP A 510 25.71 2.80 -2.64
C ASP A 510 25.70 1.86 -3.86
N LEU A 511 25.11 0.68 -3.70
CA LEU A 511 24.99 -0.39 -4.69
C LEU A 511 23.58 -0.48 -5.30
N ARG A 512 22.68 0.48 -5.01
CA ARG A 512 21.26 0.46 -5.42
C ARG A 512 21.06 0.06 -6.87
N ASP A 513 21.76 0.71 -7.80
CA ASP A 513 21.58 0.47 -9.23
C ASP A 513 22.03 -0.93 -9.68
N GLN A 514 23.03 -1.49 -9.02
CA GLN A 514 23.62 -2.78 -9.36
C GLN A 514 22.80 -3.94 -8.80
N VAL A 515 22.20 -3.79 -7.61
CA VAL A 515 21.53 -4.90 -6.89
C VAL A 515 20.01 -4.80 -6.86
N SER A 516 19.41 -3.67 -7.25
CA SER A 516 17.95 -3.53 -7.34
C SER A 516 17.32 -4.58 -8.26
N ALA A 517 16.19 -5.14 -7.81
CA ALA A 517 15.41 -6.17 -8.48
C ALA A 517 16.10 -7.56 -8.56
N TYR A 518 17.17 -7.79 -7.82
CA TYR A 518 17.81 -9.09 -7.66
C TYR A 518 17.45 -9.74 -6.32
N TYR A 519 17.81 -11.02 -6.16
CA TYR A 519 17.72 -11.77 -4.90
C TYR A 519 19.10 -12.06 -4.29
N ALA A 520 20.15 -11.90 -5.09
CA ALA A 520 21.51 -12.23 -4.71
C ALA A 520 22.49 -11.40 -5.54
N TYR A 521 23.64 -11.09 -4.95
CA TYR A 521 24.79 -10.50 -5.61
C TYR A 521 26.06 -10.91 -4.87
N TRP A 522 27.20 -10.86 -5.54
CA TRP A 522 28.50 -11.07 -4.92
C TRP A 522 29.24 -9.74 -4.85
N LEU A 523 29.76 -9.42 -3.68
CA LEU A 523 30.65 -8.29 -3.45
C LEU A 523 32.06 -8.83 -3.26
N LYS A 524 33.00 -8.35 -4.06
CA LYS A 524 34.41 -8.72 -3.96
C LYS A 524 35.23 -7.52 -3.54
N VAL A 525 36.02 -7.70 -2.49
CA VAL A 525 37.07 -6.77 -2.05
C VAL A 525 38.41 -7.42 -2.38
N GLU A 526 39.25 -6.73 -3.14
CA GLU A 526 40.60 -7.19 -3.49
C GLU A 526 41.64 -6.26 -2.87
N LEU A 527 42.63 -6.86 -2.20
CA LEU A 527 43.76 -6.20 -1.58
C LEU A 527 45.02 -6.50 -2.41
N SER A 528 45.70 -5.45 -2.85
CA SER A 528 46.92 -5.58 -3.66
C SER A 528 48.09 -6.15 -2.84
N PRO A 529 48.99 -6.95 -3.46
CA PRO A 529 50.20 -7.44 -2.81
C PRO A 529 51.21 -6.32 -2.51
N GLY A 530 52.07 -6.54 -1.52
CA GLY A 530 53.25 -5.74 -1.19
C GLY A 530 52.98 -4.37 -0.56
N VAL A 531 51.71 -4.00 -0.36
CA VAL A 531 51.31 -2.65 0.06
C VAL A 531 50.61 -2.60 1.42
N GLU A 532 50.63 -3.72 2.17
CA GLU A 532 50.05 -3.83 3.51
C GLU A 532 48.61 -3.29 3.60
N ALA A 533 47.80 -3.56 2.57
CA ALA A 533 46.42 -3.11 2.52
C ALA A 533 45.57 -3.78 3.62
N ARG A 534 44.79 -2.95 4.31
CA ARG A 534 43.88 -3.33 5.39
C ARG A 534 42.54 -2.64 5.20
N LEU A 535 41.47 -3.36 5.48
CA LEU A 535 40.11 -2.84 5.52
C LEU A 535 39.50 -3.18 6.88
N SER A 536 39.26 -2.18 7.72
CA SER A 536 38.62 -2.34 9.02
C SER A 536 37.13 -1.98 8.96
N ASP A 537 36.37 -2.58 9.86
CA ASP A 537 34.97 -2.26 10.12
C ASP A 537 34.07 -2.40 8.88
N LEU A 538 34.46 -3.28 7.95
CA LEU A 538 33.69 -3.57 6.74
C LEU A 538 32.28 -4.01 7.14
N THR A 539 31.30 -3.19 6.76
CA THR A 539 29.89 -3.46 6.98
C THR A 539 29.15 -3.34 5.66
N VAL A 540 28.47 -4.42 5.27
CA VAL A 540 27.62 -4.48 4.08
C VAL A 540 26.17 -4.57 4.54
N ARG A 541 25.40 -3.49 4.36
CA ARG A 541 23.97 -3.45 4.69
C ARG A 541 23.15 -3.57 3.41
N THR A 542 22.54 -4.73 3.20
CA THR A 542 21.63 -4.99 2.07
C THR A 542 20.19 -4.78 2.52
N VAL A 543 19.41 -3.99 1.78
CA VAL A 543 17.99 -3.75 2.05
C VAL A 543 17.13 -4.53 1.07
N PHE A 544 16.01 -5.08 1.56
CA PHE A 544 15.03 -5.80 0.77
C PHE A 544 13.60 -5.36 1.11
N LEU A 545 12.67 -5.70 0.23
CA LEU A 545 11.25 -5.41 0.38
C LEU A 545 10.52 -6.56 1.06
N ASN A 546 9.60 -6.23 1.96
CA ASN A 546 8.66 -7.20 2.51
C ASN A 546 7.26 -6.60 2.65
N SER A 547 6.25 -7.46 2.51
CA SER A 547 4.85 -7.11 2.73
C SER A 547 4.58 -7.07 4.22
N ALA A 548 4.52 -5.87 4.79
CA ALA A 548 4.12 -5.67 6.18
C ALA A 548 2.69 -6.19 6.47
N LEU A 549 1.82 -6.29 5.45
CA LEU A 549 0.46 -6.85 5.59
C LEU A 549 0.43 -8.38 5.70
N SER A 550 1.53 -9.06 5.37
CA SER A 550 1.61 -10.52 5.33
C SER A 550 2.53 -11.09 6.41
N LEU A 551 3.15 -10.25 7.24
CA LEU A 551 4.04 -10.71 8.30
C LEU A 551 3.26 -11.33 9.47
N PRO A 552 3.56 -12.58 9.88
CA PRO A 552 2.80 -13.29 10.92
C PRO A 552 3.03 -12.79 12.35
N GLY A 553 4.03 -11.93 12.57
CA GLY A 553 4.42 -11.45 13.90
C GLY A 553 3.64 -10.23 14.41
N LYS A 554 2.56 -9.80 13.74
CA LYS A 554 1.79 -8.62 14.14
C LYS A 554 1.12 -8.86 15.50
N LEU A 555 1.49 -8.05 16.49
CA LEU A 555 0.92 -8.05 17.83
C LEU A 555 -0.41 -7.28 17.87
N ARG A 556 -1.25 -7.62 18.84
CA ARG A 556 -2.44 -6.86 19.23
C ARG A 556 -2.27 -6.32 20.65
N TRP A 557 -3.13 -5.40 21.08
CA TRP A 557 -3.21 -5.01 22.48
C TRP A 557 -3.59 -6.20 23.39
N GLY A 558 -3.04 -6.24 24.60
CA GLY A 558 -3.23 -7.31 25.59
C GLY A 558 -2.31 -8.53 25.40
N THR A 559 -2.76 -9.69 25.88
CA THR A 559 -1.99 -10.94 25.81
C THR A 559 -1.88 -11.48 24.38
N ASN A 560 -0.64 -11.69 23.94
CA ASN A 560 -0.31 -12.31 22.66
C ASN A 560 0.38 -13.66 22.90
N ARG A 561 -0.13 -14.73 22.29
CA ARG A 561 0.57 -16.02 22.28
C ARG A 561 1.60 -16.02 21.15
N ILE A 562 2.87 -16.12 21.48
CA ILE A 562 3.96 -16.15 20.52
C ILE A 562 4.44 -17.59 20.34
N ARG A 563 4.57 -17.99 19.07
CA ARG A 563 5.23 -19.24 18.66
C ARG A 563 6.24 -18.93 17.56
N PHE A 564 7.27 -19.76 17.43
CA PHE A 564 8.17 -19.69 16.28
C PHE A 564 7.78 -20.74 15.24
N VAL A 565 7.75 -20.31 13.99
CA VAL A 565 7.39 -21.13 12.82
C VAL A 565 8.50 -21.08 11.77
N ALA A 566 8.34 -21.88 10.72
CA ALA A 566 9.36 -22.25 9.74
C ALA A 566 10.40 -23.23 10.32
N ALA A 567 11.54 -23.39 9.66
CA ALA A 567 12.52 -24.40 10.03
C ALA A 567 13.18 -24.10 11.38
N LYS A 568 13.39 -25.17 12.17
CA LYS A 568 14.08 -25.10 13.46
C LYS A 568 15.50 -24.57 13.25
N PRO A 569 15.96 -23.62 14.09
CA PRO A 569 17.32 -23.13 14.00
C PRO A 569 18.31 -24.26 14.32
N SER A 570 19.36 -24.40 13.50
CA SER A 570 20.43 -25.39 13.69
C SER A 570 21.53 -24.92 14.65
N VAL A 571 21.50 -23.63 15.01
CA VAL A 571 22.33 -22.98 16.02
C VAL A 571 21.49 -21.96 16.79
N PRO A 572 21.81 -21.63 18.05
CA PRO A 572 21.04 -20.66 18.81
C PRO A 572 20.92 -19.29 18.12
N ILE A 573 19.69 -18.77 18.01
CA ILE A 573 19.37 -17.47 17.41
C ILE A 573 18.78 -16.53 18.44
N ARG A 574 19.42 -15.38 18.64
CA ARG A 574 18.86 -14.24 19.35
C ARG A 574 17.90 -13.50 18.44
N THR A 575 16.67 -13.31 18.90
CA THR A 575 15.66 -12.54 18.20
C THR A 575 15.13 -11.42 19.09
N THR A 576 14.94 -10.25 18.48
CA THR A 576 14.41 -9.07 19.17
C THR A 576 13.20 -8.55 18.42
N CYS A 577 12.02 -8.57 19.06
CA CYS A 577 10.82 -7.93 18.52
C CYS A 577 10.71 -6.52 19.10
N SER A 578 10.39 -5.53 18.26
CA SER A 578 10.17 -4.13 18.65
C SER A 578 8.78 -3.65 18.22
N TRP A 579 8.08 -2.96 19.13
CA TRP A 579 6.79 -2.32 18.87
C TRP A 579 6.68 -1.00 19.65
N ILE A 580 5.60 -0.25 19.39
CA ILE A 580 5.26 0.98 20.09
C ILE A 580 3.88 0.80 20.72
N GLU A 581 3.82 0.89 22.04
CA GLU A 581 2.58 1.00 22.79
C GLU A 581 2.07 2.43 22.69
N ARG A 582 0.75 2.58 22.47
CA ARG A 582 0.09 3.88 22.35
C ARG A 582 -0.80 4.06 23.57
N GLN A 583 -0.49 5.07 24.38
CA GLN A 583 -1.17 5.31 25.65
C GLN A 583 -1.71 6.73 25.70
N THR A 584 -2.94 6.88 26.17
CA THR A 584 -3.52 8.18 26.49
C THR A 584 -2.81 8.80 27.68
N THR A 585 -2.66 10.11 27.69
CA THR A 585 -2.00 10.85 28.76
C THR A 585 -2.70 12.18 28.96
N ASP A 586 -2.62 12.72 30.16
CA ASP A 586 -3.11 14.05 30.53
C ASP A 586 -2.07 15.16 30.32
N LEU A 587 -0.84 14.81 29.89
CA LEU A 587 0.16 15.75 29.43
C LEU A 587 0.02 15.91 27.90
N GLY A 588 -0.32 17.09 27.44
CA GLY A 588 -0.37 17.47 26.04
C GLY A 588 0.97 18.02 25.55
N ILE A 589 1.47 17.54 24.41
CA ILE A 589 2.62 18.15 23.70
C ILE A 589 2.16 18.61 22.33
N SER A 590 2.37 19.89 22.02
CA SER A 590 2.09 20.49 20.71
C SER A 590 3.34 21.15 20.17
N LEU A 591 3.51 21.12 18.86
CA LEU A 591 4.64 21.71 18.13
C LEU A 591 4.11 22.70 17.10
N ASN A 592 4.90 23.71 16.72
CA ASN A 592 4.60 24.60 15.59
C ASN A 592 4.94 23.94 14.24
N THR A 593 4.38 22.75 14.02
CA THR A 593 4.61 21.90 12.83
C THR A 593 3.28 21.59 12.17
N VAL A 594 3.29 21.29 10.87
CA VAL A 594 2.11 20.68 10.23
C VAL A 594 2.02 19.24 10.71
N SER A 595 0.96 18.90 11.45
CA SER A 595 0.82 17.61 12.08
C SER A 595 -0.42 16.86 11.60
N TYR A 596 -0.33 15.55 11.43
CA TYR A 596 -1.44 14.77 10.91
C TYR A 596 -1.32 13.28 11.19
N TYR A 597 -2.47 12.62 11.30
CA TYR A 597 -2.53 11.17 11.14
C TYR A 597 -2.36 10.77 9.68
N ASN A 598 -1.60 9.69 9.46
CA ASN A 598 -1.50 9.03 8.16
C ASN A 598 -2.85 8.38 7.78
N LEU A 599 -2.99 7.97 6.51
CA LEU A 599 -4.21 7.38 5.96
C LEU A 599 -4.65 6.05 6.60
N ASP A 600 -3.79 5.38 7.39
CA ASP A 600 -4.16 4.22 8.19
C ASP A 600 -4.71 4.58 9.59
N TYR A 601 -4.70 5.87 9.93
CA TYR A 601 -5.04 6.42 11.23
C TYR A 601 -4.36 5.72 12.41
N ALA A 602 -3.18 5.15 12.20
CA ALA A 602 -2.46 4.48 13.28
C ALA A 602 -1.35 5.38 13.81
N ARG A 603 -0.70 6.13 12.92
CA ARG A 603 0.47 6.95 13.24
C ARG A 603 0.19 8.43 13.02
N HIS A 604 0.65 9.24 13.97
CA HIS A 604 0.71 10.69 13.87
C HIS A 604 2.11 11.14 13.45
N ARG A 605 2.17 12.23 12.70
CA ARG A 605 3.40 12.84 12.19
C ARG A 605 3.44 14.31 12.56
N ASN A 606 4.62 14.82 12.90
CA ASN A 606 4.92 16.24 13.02
C ASN A 606 5.93 16.60 11.92
N LEU A 607 5.52 17.41 10.96
CA LEU A 607 6.35 17.83 9.84
C LEU A 607 6.74 19.30 9.98
N LEU A 608 8.05 19.53 10.03
CA LEU A 608 8.65 20.85 9.83
C LEU A 608 9.19 20.95 8.40
N VAL A 609 9.00 22.10 7.77
CA VAL A 609 9.50 22.38 6.43
C VAL A 609 10.47 23.54 6.53
N MET A 610 11.70 23.34 6.08
CA MET A 610 12.77 24.31 6.25
C MET A 610 13.58 24.47 4.97
N ALA A 611 13.98 25.69 4.64
CA ALA A 611 14.87 25.93 3.52
C ALA A 611 16.30 25.43 3.84
N PRO A 612 17.00 24.80 2.88
CA PRO A 612 18.43 24.53 3.01
C PRO A 612 19.23 25.78 3.41
N GLY A 613 20.07 25.65 4.43
CA GLY A 613 20.89 26.75 4.95
C GLY A 613 20.14 27.79 5.79
N SER A 614 18.84 27.60 6.08
CA SER A 614 18.11 28.48 6.98
C SER A 614 18.23 28.07 8.46
N GLU A 615 17.87 29.02 9.32
CA GLU A 615 17.62 28.79 10.75
C GLU A 615 16.13 29.03 11.01
N GLU A 616 15.44 28.06 11.60
CA GLU A 616 14.02 28.14 11.95
C GLU A 616 13.80 27.89 13.44
N ARG A 617 12.67 28.35 13.97
CA ARG A 617 12.28 28.11 15.38
C ARG A 617 11.33 26.93 15.49
N LEU A 618 11.70 25.96 16.32
CA LEU A 618 10.79 24.93 16.84
C LEU A 618 10.28 25.36 18.21
N THR A 619 8.97 25.55 18.33
CA THR A 619 8.28 25.84 19.58
C THR A 619 7.65 24.57 20.11
N VAL A 620 8.03 24.16 21.31
CA VAL A 620 7.43 23.05 22.05
C VAL A 620 6.50 23.60 23.11
N SER A 621 5.20 23.32 22.98
CA SER A 621 4.17 23.72 23.94
C SER A 621 3.73 22.53 24.77
N LEU A 622 3.86 22.64 26.10
CA LEU A 622 3.33 21.70 27.08
C LEU A 622 2.00 22.23 27.63
N MET A 623 1.01 21.34 27.80
CA MET A 623 -0.32 21.68 28.35
C MET A 623 -0.95 20.49 29.07
N GLY A 624 -2.05 20.71 29.78
CA GLY A 624 -2.70 19.65 30.56
C GLY A 624 -2.15 19.60 31.97
N ARG A 625 -1.85 18.42 32.53
CA ARG A 625 -1.48 18.32 33.96
C ARG A 625 -0.29 19.21 34.36
N LYS A 626 -0.29 19.63 35.62
CA LYS A 626 0.84 20.36 36.23
C LYS A 626 2.11 19.51 36.11
N MET A 627 3.18 20.12 35.63
CA MET A 627 4.47 19.43 35.50
C MET A 627 5.64 20.42 35.57
N THR A 628 6.81 19.93 35.97
CA THR A 628 8.08 20.65 35.79
C THR A 628 9.09 19.68 35.23
N GLY A 629 9.43 19.86 33.96
CA GLY A 629 10.27 18.92 33.23
C GLY A 629 11.35 19.60 32.41
N ARG A 630 12.21 18.78 31.81
CA ARG A 630 13.19 19.23 30.82
C ARG A 630 12.74 18.77 29.45
N VAL A 631 12.86 19.66 28.47
CA VAL A 631 12.61 19.37 27.06
C VAL A 631 13.95 19.44 26.34
N ALA A 632 14.35 18.34 25.73
CA ALA A 632 15.57 18.24 24.93
C ALA A 632 15.24 17.88 23.48
N LEU A 633 16.10 18.30 22.55
CA LEU A 633 16.04 17.86 21.16
C LEU A 633 17.17 16.87 20.91
N GLU A 634 16.81 15.64 20.51
CA GLU A 634 17.77 14.60 20.18
C GLU A 634 17.81 14.38 18.66
N VAL A 635 19.00 14.52 18.08
CA VAL A 635 19.20 14.39 16.64
C VAL A 635 19.97 13.09 16.35
N PRO A 636 19.37 12.10 15.67
CA PRO A 636 19.99 10.80 15.42
C PRO A 636 21.06 10.82 14.32
N ALA A 637 21.19 11.88 13.53
CA ALA A 637 22.13 11.97 12.40
C ALA A 637 22.81 13.33 12.28
N ASN A 638 24.01 13.36 11.69
CA ASN A 638 24.71 14.59 11.35
C ASN A 638 23.92 15.37 10.28
N GLY A 639 23.88 16.71 10.37
CA GLY A 639 23.24 17.58 9.36
C GLY A 639 22.20 18.56 9.90
N LEU A 640 21.82 18.43 11.17
CA LEU A 640 20.95 19.37 11.87
C LEU A 640 21.67 19.90 13.12
N ALA A 641 21.79 21.21 13.23
CA ALA A 641 22.29 21.87 14.44
C ALA A 641 21.11 22.39 15.27
N VAL A 642 21.16 22.19 16.59
CA VAL A 642 20.09 22.58 17.52
C VAL A 642 20.64 23.45 18.65
N SER A 643 19.92 24.51 19.03
CA SER A 643 20.33 25.40 20.13
C SER A 643 19.15 26.08 20.85
N PRO A 644 19.11 26.07 22.20
CA PRO A 644 19.91 25.21 23.08
C PRO A 644 19.51 23.73 22.89
N ALA A 645 20.33 22.78 23.36
CA ALA A 645 19.97 21.36 23.26
C ALA A 645 18.85 20.94 24.24
N GLU A 646 18.74 21.65 25.37
CA GLU A 646 17.76 21.37 26.44
C GLU A 646 17.24 22.68 27.06
N ARG A 647 15.99 22.66 27.52
CA ARG A 647 15.36 23.71 28.33
C ARG A 647 14.53 23.13 29.46
N LYS A 648 14.46 23.84 30.59
CA LYS A 648 13.49 23.56 31.65
C LYS A 648 12.17 24.28 31.33
N ILE A 649 11.05 23.57 31.43
CA ILE A 649 9.70 24.10 31.19
C ILE A 649 8.80 23.65 32.34
N ALA A 650 7.97 24.56 32.84
CA ALA A 650 7.00 24.28 33.90
C ALA A 650 5.59 24.71 33.47
N VAL A 651 4.62 23.82 33.66
CA VAL A 651 3.19 24.05 33.48
C VAL A 651 2.59 24.10 34.88
N ASN A 652 2.03 25.24 35.32
CA ASN A 652 1.63 25.40 36.72
C ASN A 652 0.18 24.96 37.01
N GLY A 653 -0.65 24.79 35.98
CA GLY A 653 -2.04 24.37 36.12
C GLY A 653 -2.64 23.80 34.83
N THR A 654 -3.81 23.16 34.93
CA THR A 654 -4.46 22.41 33.85
C THR A 654 -4.95 23.25 32.66
N ALA A 655 -5.14 24.55 32.87
CA ALA A 655 -5.53 25.51 31.84
C ALA A 655 -4.33 26.28 31.25
N GLU A 656 -3.12 26.12 31.80
CA GLU A 656 -1.94 26.84 31.33
C GLU A 656 -1.23 26.10 30.19
N ARG A 657 -0.61 26.87 29.29
CA ARG A 657 0.32 26.38 28.28
C ARG A 657 1.69 27.00 28.54
N ALA A 658 2.73 26.17 28.55
CA ALA A 658 4.12 26.62 28.68
C ALA A 658 4.92 26.29 27.42
N ASN A 659 5.74 27.24 26.95
CA ASN A 659 6.46 27.12 25.69
C ASN A 659 7.98 27.05 25.92
N GLY A 660 8.66 26.27 25.10
CA GLY A 660 10.12 26.27 24.96
C GLY A 660 10.51 26.42 23.50
N GLU A 661 11.37 27.39 23.21
CA GLU A 661 11.83 27.66 21.85
C GLU A 661 13.24 27.13 21.60
N PHE A 662 13.40 26.47 20.47
CA PHE A 662 14.65 25.90 19.99
C PHE A 662 14.95 26.42 18.59
N ARG A 663 16.21 26.73 18.32
CA ARG A 663 16.70 27.08 16.99
C ARG A 663 17.21 25.83 16.30
N LEU A 664 16.78 25.64 15.07
CA LEU A 664 17.18 24.54 14.19
C LEU A 664 17.88 25.13 12.97
N ALA A 665 19.09 24.66 12.65
CA ALA A 665 19.81 25.08 11.45
C ALA A 665 20.19 23.88 10.56
N LEU A 666 20.05 24.05 9.24
CA LEU A 666 20.30 23.03 8.23
C LEU A 666 21.52 23.33 7.35
N PRO A 667 22.76 23.26 7.90
CA PRO A 667 23.96 23.56 7.13
C PRO A 667 24.20 22.48 6.05
N GLY A 668 24.30 22.90 4.79
CA GLY A 668 24.73 22.02 3.69
C GLY A 668 23.78 20.87 3.34
N THR A 669 22.50 20.95 3.73
CA THR A 669 21.51 19.90 3.43
C THR A 669 20.88 20.12 2.04
N PRO A 670 20.93 19.14 1.10
CA PRO A 670 20.29 19.26 -0.21
C PRO A 670 18.76 19.33 -0.16
N GLU A 671 18.13 19.95 -1.16
CA GLU A 671 16.66 19.93 -1.29
C GLU A 671 16.13 18.50 -1.51
N GLY A 672 14.95 18.23 -0.96
CA GLY A 672 14.33 16.90 -1.00
C GLY A 672 14.95 15.91 0.00
N THR A 673 15.79 16.38 0.92
CA THR A 673 16.28 15.56 2.04
C THR A 673 15.24 15.51 3.15
N ILE A 674 15.00 14.31 3.69
CA ILE A 674 14.19 14.11 4.90
C ILE A 674 15.15 13.84 6.06
N LEU A 675 15.05 14.64 7.11
CA LEU A 675 15.75 14.45 8.39
C LEU A 675 14.72 14.16 9.48
N ALA A 676 15.20 13.67 10.63
CA ALA A 676 14.36 13.42 11.79
C ALA A 676 15.07 13.88 13.06
N LEU A 677 14.29 14.23 14.07
CA LEU A 677 14.71 14.46 15.45
C LEU A 677 13.62 14.00 16.41
N ASP A 678 13.97 13.77 17.67
CA ASP A 678 13.00 13.54 18.74
C ASP A 678 12.93 14.75 19.66
N VAL A 679 11.71 15.22 19.96
CA VAL A 679 11.44 16.08 21.10
C VAL A 679 11.27 15.18 22.32
N VAL A 680 12.14 15.32 23.31
CA VAL A 680 12.17 14.47 24.50
C VAL A 680 11.80 15.28 25.72
N VAL A 681 10.66 14.95 26.32
CA VAL A 681 10.16 15.57 27.55
C VAL A 681 10.42 14.64 28.73
N ARG A 682 11.16 15.11 29.72
CA ARG A 682 11.57 14.36 30.92
C ARG A 682 10.99 14.95 32.18
N GLU A 683 10.39 14.11 33.00
CA GLU A 683 9.89 14.45 34.33
C GLU A 683 10.21 13.31 35.31
N GLY A 684 11.15 13.55 36.23
CA GLY A 684 11.68 12.49 37.07
C GLY A 684 12.31 11.37 36.24
N GLU A 685 11.82 10.14 36.39
CA GLU A 685 12.23 8.97 35.61
C GLU A 685 11.37 8.75 34.35
N GLU A 686 10.29 9.51 34.17
CA GLU A 686 9.44 9.39 32.98
C GLU A 686 10.02 10.17 31.80
N GLU A 687 10.04 9.51 30.64
CA GLU A 687 10.45 10.10 29.38
C GLU A 687 9.34 9.93 28.33
N ARG A 688 8.99 11.03 27.66
CA ARG A 688 8.10 11.03 26.50
C ARG A 688 8.83 11.57 25.27
N ARG A 689 8.82 10.77 24.20
CA ARG A 689 9.40 11.13 22.90
C ARG A 689 8.30 11.48 21.91
N VAL A 690 8.49 12.56 21.18
CA VAL A 690 7.62 12.98 20.06
C VAL A 690 8.50 13.12 18.81
N PRO A 691 8.37 12.22 17.83
CA PRO A 691 9.18 12.30 16.61
C PRO A 691 8.75 13.49 15.76
N VAL A 692 9.75 14.17 15.21
CA VAL A 692 9.61 15.30 14.28
C VAL A 692 10.42 15.01 13.04
N GLU A 693 9.78 15.19 11.88
CA GLU A 693 10.40 15.02 10.59
C GLU A 693 10.57 16.38 9.93
N LEU A 694 11.68 16.52 9.22
CA LEU A 694 12.06 17.77 8.57
C LEU A 694 12.19 17.52 7.08
N LEU A 695 11.47 18.29 6.27
CA LEU A 695 11.65 18.35 4.83
C LEU A 695 12.51 19.57 4.48
N ALA A 696 13.73 19.32 3.99
CA ALA A 696 14.61 20.36 3.48
C ALA A 696 14.14 20.81 2.08
N VAL A 697 13.43 21.94 2.02
CA VAL A 697 12.92 22.52 0.78
C VAL A 697 12.60 24.01 0.95
N ARG A 698 12.85 24.80 -0.09
CA ARG A 698 12.41 26.20 -0.16
C ARG A 698 10.94 26.29 -0.55
N ALA A 699 10.05 25.94 0.37
CA ALA A 699 8.61 26.03 0.16
C ALA A 699 8.17 27.50 0.01
N ALA A 700 7.26 27.77 -0.92
CA ALA A 700 6.65 29.08 -1.08
C ALA A 700 5.53 29.31 -0.05
N LEU A 701 4.88 28.23 0.41
CA LEU A 701 3.81 28.25 1.40
C LEU A 701 3.84 26.99 2.26
N VAL A 702 3.66 27.16 3.58
CA VAL A 702 3.39 26.10 4.55
C VAL A 702 2.44 26.68 5.59
N ARG A 703 1.17 26.29 5.55
CA ARG A 703 0.12 26.85 6.40
C ARG A 703 -0.91 25.81 6.79
N GLU A 704 -1.39 25.89 8.03
CA GLU A 704 -2.64 25.29 8.44
C GLU A 704 -3.79 26.14 7.85
N ALA A 705 -4.90 25.51 7.47
CA ALA A 705 -5.95 26.16 6.69
C ALA A 705 -6.68 27.25 7.50
N GLU A 706 -6.80 27.07 8.81
CA GLU A 706 -7.38 28.06 9.74
C GLU A 706 -6.52 29.31 9.91
N GLN A 707 -5.26 29.27 9.43
CA GLN A 707 -4.34 30.40 9.40
C GLN A 707 -4.31 31.11 8.04
N ALA A 708 -5.33 30.91 7.19
CA ALA A 708 -5.49 31.69 5.97
C ALA A 708 -5.54 33.19 6.29
N ASP A 709 -4.91 34.02 5.46
CA ASP A 709 -4.90 35.49 5.63
C ASP A 709 -6.30 36.09 5.44
N GLU A 710 -7.17 35.39 4.71
CA GLU A 710 -8.60 35.69 4.60
C GLU A 710 -9.41 34.41 4.47
N ILE A 711 -10.53 34.34 5.20
CA ILE A 711 -11.55 33.28 5.09
C ILE A 711 -12.89 33.98 4.80
N SER A 712 -13.55 33.61 3.70
CA SER A 712 -14.78 34.27 3.26
C SER A 712 -15.78 33.30 2.60
N GLY A 713 -16.99 33.81 2.32
CA GLY A 713 -18.11 33.00 1.86
C GLY A 713 -18.60 32.02 2.94
N ASP A 714 -19.00 30.82 2.53
CA ASP A 714 -19.52 29.78 3.44
C ASP A 714 -18.43 28.91 4.09
N ALA A 715 -17.21 29.44 4.22
CA ALA A 715 -16.09 28.79 4.88
C ALA A 715 -16.02 29.19 6.37
N SER A 716 -15.81 28.23 7.26
CA SER A 716 -15.73 28.48 8.71
C SER A 716 -14.71 27.58 9.40
N ILE A 717 -14.03 28.12 10.41
CA ILE A 717 -13.09 27.36 11.22
C ILE A 717 -13.87 26.44 12.17
N VAL A 718 -13.50 25.16 12.18
CA VAL A 718 -14.10 24.13 13.03
C VAL A 718 -13.03 23.43 13.86
N GLY A 719 -13.34 23.10 15.11
CA GLY A 719 -12.44 22.34 15.99
C GLY A 719 -12.48 20.86 15.66
N ILE A 720 -11.34 20.29 15.25
CA ILE A 720 -11.20 18.87 14.95
C ILE A 720 -9.90 18.40 15.61
N PRO A 721 -9.94 17.69 16.76
CA PRO A 721 -8.74 17.44 17.56
C PRO A 721 -7.62 16.64 16.87
N ASP A 722 -7.93 15.87 15.83
CA ASP A 722 -7.00 14.97 15.15
C ASP A 722 -6.36 15.54 13.87
N VAL A 723 -6.60 16.82 13.57
CA VAL A 723 -5.97 17.55 12.46
C VAL A 723 -4.85 18.48 12.94
N SER A 724 -4.14 19.12 12.01
CA SER A 724 -3.08 20.07 12.37
C SER A 724 -3.67 21.23 13.17
N GLY A 725 -2.95 21.71 14.19
CA GLY A 725 -3.45 22.78 15.06
C GLY A 725 -4.68 22.43 15.92
N GLY A 726 -5.32 21.27 15.68
CA GLY A 726 -6.63 20.91 16.24
C GLY A 726 -7.82 21.65 15.59
N LYS A 727 -7.62 22.29 14.44
CA LYS A 727 -8.65 23.06 13.73
C LYS A 727 -8.54 22.84 12.22
N ALA A 728 -9.68 22.87 11.54
CA ALA A 728 -9.75 22.84 10.09
C ALA A 728 -10.69 23.93 9.59
N VAL A 729 -10.76 24.12 8.27
CA VAL A 729 -11.80 24.93 7.65
C VAL A 729 -12.83 24.03 6.98
N SER A 730 -14.11 24.21 7.34
CA SER A 730 -15.26 23.50 6.79
C SER A 730 -16.06 24.41 5.86
N PHE A 731 -16.59 23.83 4.79
CA PHE A 731 -17.35 24.56 3.77
C PHE A 731 -18.81 24.10 3.79
N GLY A 732 -19.72 24.97 4.25
CA GLY A 732 -21.18 24.73 4.23
C GLY A 732 -21.82 25.00 2.86
N GLY A 733 -21.12 25.78 2.03
CA GLY A 733 -21.49 26.17 0.68
C GLY A 733 -20.24 26.56 -0.10
N THR A 734 -20.30 27.58 -0.95
CA THR A 734 -19.08 28.05 -1.67
C THR A 734 -18.34 29.03 -0.77
N GLY A 735 -17.07 28.75 -0.51
CA GLY A 735 -16.22 29.63 0.30
C GLY A 735 -14.77 29.64 -0.19
N ASP A 736 -14.02 30.61 0.30
CA ASP A 736 -12.68 30.94 -0.17
C ASP A 736 -11.68 31.04 1.00
N LEU A 737 -10.45 30.58 0.75
CA LEU A 737 -9.28 30.78 1.60
C LEU A 737 -8.21 31.50 0.79
N ALA A 738 -7.75 32.65 1.27
CA ALA A 738 -6.65 33.38 0.65
C ALA A 738 -5.36 33.26 1.48
N PHE A 739 -4.25 33.05 0.79
CA PHE A 739 -2.91 32.92 1.37
C PHE A 739 -1.94 33.85 0.64
N ASP A 740 -1.34 34.78 1.37
CA ASP A 740 -0.23 35.59 0.91
C ASP A 740 1.06 34.79 1.06
N LEU A 741 1.84 34.71 -0.01
CA LEU A 741 3.03 33.85 -0.08
C LEU A 741 4.19 34.57 -0.76
N THR A 742 5.41 34.15 -0.42
CA THR A 742 6.64 34.68 -1.02
C THR A 742 7.41 33.53 -1.64
N VAL A 743 7.59 33.60 -2.96
CA VAL A 743 8.28 32.60 -3.76
C VAL A 743 9.76 32.95 -3.82
N PRO A 744 10.65 32.09 -3.30
CA PRO A 744 12.08 32.40 -3.23
C PRO A 744 12.80 32.27 -4.58
N ALA A 745 12.31 31.40 -5.47
CA ALA A 745 12.86 31.20 -6.80
C ALA A 745 11.74 30.86 -7.78
N ALA A 746 11.82 31.44 -8.99
CA ALA A 746 10.85 31.16 -10.05
C ALA A 746 10.95 29.70 -10.51
N GLY A 747 9.82 29.15 -10.96
CA GLY A 747 9.75 27.82 -11.56
C GLY A 747 8.48 27.04 -11.20
N PRO A 748 8.40 25.78 -11.64
CA PRO A 748 7.23 24.95 -11.41
C PRO A 748 7.13 24.54 -9.93
N HIS A 749 5.93 24.66 -9.39
CA HIS A 749 5.57 24.23 -8.05
C HIS A 749 4.40 23.25 -8.09
N ALA A 750 4.30 22.43 -7.04
CA ALA A 750 3.15 21.58 -6.78
C ALA A 750 2.46 22.02 -5.49
N LEU A 751 1.14 22.23 -5.55
CA LEU A 751 0.30 22.50 -4.38
C LEU A 751 -0.14 21.18 -3.76
N TRP A 752 0.12 21.03 -2.47
CA TRP A 752 -0.28 19.89 -1.66
C TRP A 752 -1.34 20.36 -0.67
N VAL A 753 -2.53 19.79 -0.75
CA VAL A 753 -3.67 20.14 0.11
C VAL A 753 -4.07 18.93 0.92
N ARG A 754 -4.07 19.04 2.25
CA ARG A 754 -4.70 18.04 3.12
C ARG A 754 -6.17 18.37 3.26
N ALA A 755 -7.02 17.50 2.72
CA ALA A 755 -8.46 17.73 2.66
C ALA A 755 -9.24 16.42 2.78
N ARG A 756 -10.56 16.56 3.01
CA ARG A 756 -11.55 15.49 2.91
C ARG A 756 -12.89 16.03 2.42
N TRP A 757 -13.78 15.12 2.04
CA TRP A 757 -15.13 15.42 1.58
C TRP A 757 -16.13 14.50 2.26
N GLU A 758 -17.28 15.04 2.67
CA GLU A 758 -18.43 14.25 3.14
C GLU A 758 -18.94 13.34 2.02
N LEU A 759 -19.43 12.15 2.37
CA LEU A 759 -19.99 11.21 1.40
C LEU A 759 -21.10 11.86 0.56
N GLY A 760 -21.00 11.70 -0.76
CA GLY A 760 -21.96 12.25 -1.72
C GLY A 760 -21.70 13.69 -2.16
N SER A 761 -20.82 14.42 -1.48
CA SER A 761 -20.42 15.77 -1.90
C SER A 761 -19.53 15.77 -3.15
N ARG A 762 -19.51 16.91 -3.86
CA ARG A 762 -18.67 17.07 -5.05
C ARG A 762 -17.21 17.31 -4.64
N SER A 763 -16.35 16.32 -4.88
CA SER A 763 -14.92 16.41 -4.58
C SER A 763 -14.15 17.26 -5.60
N VAL A 764 -14.31 18.58 -5.53
CA VAL A 764 -13.67 19.57 -6.41
C VAL A 764 -13.01 20.66 -5.58
N LEU A 765 -11.84 21.10 -6.03
CA LEU A 765 -11.18 22.32 -5.57
C LEU A 765 -11.03 23.27 -6.76
N ARG A 766 -11.05 24.57 -6.49
CA ARG A 766 -10.59 25.58 -7.45
C ARG A 766 -9.48 26.37 -6.80
N PHE A 767 -8.52 26.78 -7.60
CA PHE A 767 -7.51 27.70 -7.13
C PHE A 767 -7.18 28.75 -8.17
N ARG A 768 -6.74 29.91 -7.69
CA ARG A 768 -6.30 31.04 -8.51
C ARG A 768 -5.04 31.62 -7.88
N LEU A 769 -4.04 31.91 -8.70
CA LEU A 769 -2.85 32.64 -8.30
C LEU A 769 -3.00 34.07 -8.82
N ASP A 770 -2.87 35.04 -7.93
CA ASP A 770 -3.01 36.47 -8.20
C ASP A 770 -4.30 36.75 -9.03
N ASP A 771 -4.20 37.59 -10.06
CA ASP A 771 -5.28 37.88 -11.01
C ASP A 771 -5.34 36.89 -12.18
N GLY A 772 -4.72 35.71 -12.01
CA GLY A 772 -4.68 34.64 -12.99
C GLY A 772 -6.02 33.93 -13.19
N LYS A 773 -6.01 32.93 -14.09
CA LYS A 773 -7.20 32.11 -14.38
C LYS A 773 -7.46 31.13 -13.24
N VAL A 774 -8.74 30.98 -12.89
CA VAL A 774 -9.20 29.93 -11.96
C VAL A 774 -8.98 28.55 -12.61
N ARG A 775 -8.29 27.67 -11.90
CA ARG A 775 -8.09 26.26 -12.28
C ARG A 775 -8.96 25.37 -11.41
N GLU A 776 -9.98 24.76 -12.02
CA GLU A 776 -10.79 23.72 -11.38
C GLU A 776 -10.10 22.36 -11.48
N VAL A 777 -9.97 21.67 -10.33
CA VAL A 777 -9.41 20.32 -10.25
C VAL A 777 -10.37 19.38 -9.54
N LYS A 778 -10.59 18.20 -10.15
CA LYS A 778 -11.33 17.10 -9.53
C LYS A 778 -10.38 16.24 -8.72
N THR A 779 -10.77 15.85 -7.50
CA THR A 779 -9.96 14.90 -6.75
C THR A 779 -9.88 13.57 -7.49
N HIS A 780 -8.72 12.92 -7.41
CA HIS A 780 -8.47 11.70 -8.13
C HIS A 780 -7.60 10.73 -7.32
N ARG A 781 -8.12 9.54 -7.07
CA ARG A 781 -7.40 8.45 -6.41
C ARG A 781 -6.60 7.66 -7.43
N MET A 782 -5.29 7.70 -7.30
CA MET A 782 -4.36 6.95 -8.15
C MET A 782 -4.33 5.48 -7.72
N ILE A 783 -4.48 4.59 -8.70
CA ILE A 783 -4.30 3.13 -8.58
C ILE A 783 -3.13 2.62 -9.41
N GLY A 784 -2.09 3.44 -9.64
CA GLY A 784 -0.93 3.07 -10.47
C GLY A 784 -1.15 3.19 -12.00
N PHE A 785 -2.39 3.41 -12.44
CA PHE A 785 -2.74 3.42 -13.87
C PHE A 785 -2.63 4.77 -14.59
N ARG A 786 -2.38 5.88 -13.89
CA ARG A 786 -2.50 7.21 -14.49
C ARG A 786 -1.32 8.10 -14.20
N ASP A 787 -1.02 8.94 -15.19
CA ASP A 787 -0.11 10.05 -15.04
C ASP A 787 -0.61 11.00 -13.94
N TRP A 788 0.28 11.29 -12.99
CA TRP A 788 0.09 12.21 -11.87
C TRP A 788 0.41 13.68 -12.22
N THR A 789 0.66 13.97 -13.51
CA THR A 789 0.87 15.33 -14.05
C THR A 789 -0.40 15.94 -14.65
N GLY A 790 -1.53 15.22 -14.68
CA GLY A 790 -2.75 15.70 -15.32
C GLY A 790 -3.29 17.01 -14.74
N HIS A 791 -3.26 18.10 -15.51
CA HIS A 791 -3.58 19.44 -15.02
C HIS A 791 -5.00 19.64 -14.46
N ARG A 792 -5.97 18.78 -14.81
CA ARG A 792 -7.38 18.90 -14.34
C ARG A 792 -7.68 18.13 -13.05
N ARG A 793 -6.65 17.62 -12.36
CA ARG A 793 -6.82 16.70 -11.23
C ARG A 793 -5.96 17.07 -10.04
N ALA A 794 -6.49 16.78 -8.86
CA ALA A 794 -5.77 16.76 -7.60
C ALA A 794 -5.56 15.29 -7.20
N PHE A 795 -4.31 14.84 -7.17
CA PHE A 795 -3.96 13.43 -7.07
C PHE A 795 -3.68 13.01 -5.64
N THR A 796 -4.27 11.89 -5.21
CA THR A 796 -3.94 11.22 -3.96
C THR A 796 -3.70 9.73 -4.21
N LYS A 797 -2.95 9.04 -3.33
CA LYS A 797 -2.89 7.57 -3.35
C LYS A 797 -4.10 7.00 -2.63
N GLY A 798 -4.85 6.14 -3.30
CA GLY A 798 -6.06 5.52 -2.76
C GLY A 798 -6.22 4.08 -3.25
N TYR A 799 -6.81 3.21 -2.43
CA TYR A 799 -7.32 1.93 -2.93
C TYR A 799 -8.74 2.15 -3.48
N VAL A 800 -8.98 1.87 -4.76
CA VAL A 800 -10.23 2.20 -5.49
C VAL A 800 -11.49 1.51 -4.96
N HIS A 801 -11.32 0.39 -4.26
CA HIS A 801 -12.41 -0.45 -3.75
C HIS A 801 -12.61 -0.32 -2.24
N TYR A 802 -12.13 0.76 -1.63
CA TYR A 802 -12.50 1.19 -0.28
C TYR A 802 -13.28 2.50 -0.36
N PRO A 803 -14.56 2.48 -0.79
CA PRO A 803 -15.37 3.69 -0.90
C PRO A 803 -15.53 4.44 0.42
N GLU A 804 -15.55 3.76 1.56
CA GLU A 804 -15.61 4.34 2.91
C GLU A 804 -14.37 5.18 3.24
N LYS A 805 -13.24 4.93 2.57
CA LYS A 805 -12.06 5.77 2.70
C LYS A 805 -12.20 7.10 1.98
N ALA A 806 -13.26 7.32 1.16
CA ALA A 806 -13.53 8.58 0.44
C ALA A 806 -13.52 9.80 1.36
N GLU A 807 -14.01 9.60 2.59
CA GLU A 807 -14.19 10.64 3.60
C GLU A 807 -12.95 10.87 4.46
N HIS A 808 -11.87 10.13 4.21
CA HIS A 808 -10.68 10.18 5.04
C HIS A 808 -9.79 11.38 4.67
N TRP A 809 -9.14 11.96 5.68
CA TRP A 809 -8.14 12.99 5.46
C TRP A 809 -7.01 12.46 4.58
N ALA A 810 -6.80 13.09 3.43
CA ALA A 810 -5.75 12.73 2.50
C ALA A 810 -5.02 13.96 2.02
N TRP A 811 -3.74 13.79 1.67
CA TRP A 811 -3.02 14.77 0.88
C TRP A 811 -3.39 14.63 -0.59
N TYR A 812 -3.56 15.76 -1.26
CA TYR A 812 -3.84 15.87 -2.68
C TYR A 812 -2.80 16.78 -3.32
N ARG A 813 -2.08 16.24 -4.31
CA ARG A 813 -1.08 16.96 -5.11
C ARG A 813 -1.71 17.55 -6.37
N ILE A 814 -1.47 18.82 -6.62
CA ILE A 814 -1.85 19.54 -7.83
C ILE A 814 -0.55 20.01 -8.51
N PRO A 815 -0.19 19.45 -9.69
CA PRO A 815 1.05 19.77 -10.38
C PRO A 815 1.01 21.07 -11.18
N ASP A 816 2.20 21.49 -11.63
CA ASP A 816 2.44 22.44 -12.71
C ASP A 816 1.81 23.81 -12.42
N ILE A 817 2.17 24.37 -11.27
CA ILE A 817 1.87 25.76 -10.90
C ILE A 817 3.13 26.58 -11.15
N GLU A 818 3.15 27.32 -12.25
CA GLU A 818 4.25 28.23 -12.57
C GLU A 818 4.19 29.47 -11.68
N LEU A 819 5.31 29.78 -11.01
CA LEU A 819 5.44 30.94 -10.15
C LEU A 819 6.68 31.76 -10.52
N ALA A 820 6.55 33.08 -10.46
CA ALA A 820 7.70 33.98 -10.47
C ALA A 820 8.29 34.08 -9.06
N ALA A 821 9.52 34.58 -8.92
CA ALA A 821 10.04 34.96 -7.61
C ALA A 821 9.36 36.24 -7.12
N GLY A 822 9.04 36.33 -5.83
CA GLY A 822 8.39 37.50 -5.24
C GLY A 822 7.09 37.17 -4.50
N LYS A 823 6.27 38.20 -4.29
CA LYS A 823 5.01 38.09 -3.54
C LYS A 823 3.88 37.65 -4.48
N HIS A 824 3.05 36.73 -4.00
CA HIS A 824 1.88 36.21 -4.70
C HIS A 824 0.73 36.01 -3.70
N ARG A 825 -0.50 35.90 -4.21
CA ARG A 825 -1.69 35.51 -3.44
C ARG A 825 -2.33 34.27 -4.04
N LEU A 826 -2.45 33.21 -3.25
CA LEU A 826 -3.15 31.98 -3.61
C LEU A 826 -4.56 32.02 -3.04
N LEU A 827 -5.57 31.93 -3.90
CA LEU A 827 -6.96 31.72 -3.52
C LEU A 827 -7.33 30.26 -3.72
N LEU A 828 -7.87 29.59 -2.70
CA LEU A 828 -8.43 28.25 -2.75
C LEU A 828 -9.93 28.30 -2.47
N THR A 829 -10.74 27.83 -3.42
CA THR A 829 -12.20 27.74 -3.30
C THR A 829 -12.63 26.29 -3.19
N ALA A 830 -13.56 26.00 -2.28
CA ALA A 830 -14.24 24.72 -2.18
C ALA A 830 -15.76 24.89 -2.01
N GLY A 831 -16.50 23.79 -2.21
CA GLY A 831 -17.95 23.76 -2.08
C GLY A 831 -18.43 22.97 -0.86
N ALA A 832 -19.75 22.89 -0.69
CA ALA A 832 -20.41 22.21 0.43
C ALA A 832 -19.87 20.79 0.68
N GLY A 833 -19.60 20.46 1.95
CA GLY A 833 -19.12 19.16 2.41
C GLY A 833 -17.60 18.98 2.29
N ALA A 834 -16.85 19.98 1.83
CA ALA A 834 -15.40 19.96 1.86
C ALA A 834 -14.86 20.36 3.24
N HIS A 835 -13.72 19.77 3.63
CA HIS A 835 -12.92 20.24 4.75
C HIS A 835 -11.44 20.30 4.36
N VAL A 836 -10.75 21.37 4.76
CA VAL A 836 -9.33 21.61 4.45
C VAL A 836 -8.57 21.83 5.76
N ASP A 837 -7.45 21.15 5.91
CA ASP A 837 -6.63 21.14 7.13
C ASP A 837 -5.30 21.89 6.95
N ALA A 838 -4.55 21.60 5.89
CA ALA A 838 -3.24 22.22 5.68
C ALA A 838 -2.86 22.29 4.21
N LEU A 839 -2.03 23.27 3.85
CA LEU A 839 -1.54 23.51 2.50
C LEU A 839 -0.04 23.75 2.47
N LEU A 840 0.60 23.17 1.46
CA LEU A 840 2.02 23.35 1.17
C LEU A 840 2.21 23.62 -0.32
N LEU A 841 3.01 24.62 -0.67
CA LEU A 841 3.39 24.91 -2.04
C LEU A 841 4.89 24.68 -2.19
N LEU A 842 5.24 23.56 -2.83
CA LEU A 842 6.62 23.05 -2.89
C LEU A 842 7.17 23.14 -4.32
N PRO A 843 8.46 23.45 -4.51
CA PRO A 843 9.14 23.32 -5.80
C PRO A 843 8.95 21.92 -6.40
N GLN A 844 8.62 21.85 -7.68
CA GLN A 844 8.37 20.61 -8.38
C GLN A 844 9.66 20.07 -9.01
N THR A 845 10.47 19.38 -8.20
CA THR A 845 11.69 18.69 -8.65
C THR A 845 11.62 17.20 -8.33
N PRO A 846 12.31 16.30 -9.07
CA PRO A 846 12.27 14.87 -8.78
C PRO A 846 12.63 14.49 -7.34
N ALA A 847 13.56 15.22 -6.71
CA ALA A 847 13.97 14.99 -5.32
C ALA A 847 12.88 15.42 -4.33
N VAL A 848 12.32 16.62 -4.50
CA VAL A 848 11.25 17.14 -3.62
C VAL A 848 9.98 16.33 -3.78
N ASP A 849 9.59 15.99 -5.01
CA ASP A 849 8.42 15.16 -5.30
C ASP A 849 8.57 13.76 -4.69
N ARG A 850 9.77 13.16 -4.76
CA ARG A 850 10.06 11.88 -4.11
C ARG A 850 9.90 11.97 -2.59
N ALA A 851 10.46 13.02 -1.95
CA ALA A 851 10.34 13.23 -0.52
C ALA A 851 8.91 13.53 -0.08
N ALA A 852 8.21 14.41 -0.79
CA ALA A 852 6.81 14.74 -0.55
C ALA A 852 5.91 13.49 -0.65
N MET A 853 6.16 12.63 -1.64
CA MET A 853 5.45 11.35 -1.76
C MET A 853 5.69 10.41 -0.57
N ASN A 854 6.88 10.44 0.03
CA ASN A 854 7.20 9.68 1.24
C ASN A 854 6.51 10.18 2.49
N LEU A 855 6.36 11.50 2.60
CA LEU A 855 5.77 12.13 3.76
C LEU A 855 4.24 12.11 3.69
N PHE A 856 3.67 12.47 2.54
CA PHE A 856 2.24 12.80 2.39
C PHE A 856 1.37 11.65 1.89
N HIS A 857 1.89 10.82 0.96
CA HIS A 857 1.08 9.84 0.24
C HIS A 857 1.32 8.39 0.67
N ASN A 858 2.30 8.10 1.53
CA ASN A 858 2.51 6.77 2.08
C ASN A 858 1.71 6.58 3.38
N TRP A 859 1.05 5.43 3.49
CA TRP A 859 0.12 5.06 4.53
C TRP A 859 0.83 4.51 5.76
N ASN A 860 2.03 3.95 5.59
CA ASN A 860 2.93 3.66 6.68
C ASN A 860 4.05 4.69 6.79
N TYR A 861 4.68 4.68 7.97
CA TYR A 861 5.66 5.62 8.53
C TYR A 861 6.64 6.26 7.52
N ALA A 862 7.30 7.37 7.86
CA ALA A 862 8.38 7.88 7.00
C ALA A 862 9.58 6.92 6.96
N PRO A 863 10.62 7.21 6.16
CA PRO A 863 11.87 6.47 6.23
C PRO A 863 12.42 6.43 7.67
N GLN A 864 12.23 5.30 8.36
CA GLN A 864 12.88 5.01 9.63
C GLN A 864 13.94 3.97 9.37
N GLN A 865 15.18 4.24 9.78
CA GLN A 865 16.18 3.17 9.79
C GLN A 865 15.65 2.01 10.66
N SER A 866 15.55 0.82 10.06
CA SER A 866 15.32 -0.41 10.80
C SER A 866 16.37 -0.52 11.89
N PRO A 867 16.04 -1.08 13.07
CA PRO A 867 16.96 -1.24 14.20
C PRO A 867 18.22 -2.11 13.94
N LEU A 868 18.58 -2.41 12.68
CA LEU A 868 19.76 -3.16 12.26
C LEU A 868 20.81 -2.32 11.54
#